data_AF-G3H830-F1
#
_entry.id   AF-G3H830-F1
#
_cell.length_a   1.000
_cell.length_b   1.000
_cell.length_c   1.000
_cell.angle_alpha   90.00
_cell.angle_beta   90.00
_cell.angle_gamma   90.00
#
_symmetry.space_group_name_H-M   'P 1'
#
loop_
_entity.id
_entity.type
_entity.pdbx_description
1 polymer ?
#
loop_
_entity_poly.entity_id
_entity_poly.type
_entity_poly.pdbx_seq_one_letter_code
_entity_poly.pdbx_strand_id
1 'polypeptide(L)'
;MLHALMRIGREEGLRALYSGIAPAMLRQASYGTIKIGTYQSLKRLAVERPEDETLLINVVCGILSGVISSAIANPTDVLKIRMQAQNSAIQGGMIGNFINIYQQEGTRGLWKGVSLTAQRAAIVVGVELPVYDITKKHLILSGLMGDTVSTHFLSSFTCGLVGALASNPVDVVRTRMMNQRVLRDGGCSGYKGTLDCLLQLPIEDVCSLASQSLPIELTAVVPESTEDILLKGFTSLGMEEERIETAQQMRDYLSGFQEQCDAILSDVNSALQHLESLQKQYLFVSNKTGTLHEACEQLLKEQPNFKDYPVYLLKFKQCLSKALHLMKTYTVNTLQTLTNQLLKRDPSSVPNADNAFTLFYVKFRAAAPKVRALIEQIEQRSEKIPEYQHLLSDIHQCYLDQRELLLGPSIACTVTELTSQNNRDHCALVRSGCAFMVHVCQDEHQLYNEFFTKPTSKLDELLEKLCVSLYDVFRPLIIHVIHLETLSELCGILKNEVLEDHVQNNAEQLGAFAAGVKQMLEDVQERLVYRTHIYIQTDITGYKPAPGDLAYPDKLVMMEEIAQSLKDEQKKAPSEASFSDVRLEEGESGSLRKSDSTDSLNPRPQNTISPADLHGMWYPTVRRTLVCLSKLYRCIDRAVFQGLSQEALSACIQSLLGASESISKNKTQIDGQLFLIKHLLILREQIAPFHTEFTIKEISLDLKKTRDAAFKILNPMTVPRFFRLNSNNALIEFLLEGTPEIREHYLDSKKDVDRHLKSACEQFIQQQTKLFVEQLEEFMTKVSALKTMASQGGPKYTLSQQPWAQPAKVNDLVASAYKTIKTKLPLTLRSMSLYLSNKDTEFILFKPVRNNIQQVYQKFHALLKEEFTPEDIQIIACPSMEQLNLLLSVSK
;
A
#
# COMPACT_ATOMS: atom_id res chain seq x y z
N MET A 1 -34.75 15.67 -35.51
CA MET A 1 -33.34 15.31 -35.82
C MET A 1 -33.18 14.70 -37.22
N LEU A 2 -33.81 13.57 -37.53
CA LEU A 2 -33.69 12.88 -38.83
C LEU A 2 -34.01 13.78 -40.06
N HIS A 3 -35.07 14.58 -39.99
CA HIS A 3 -35.43 15.54 -41.04
C HIS A 3 -34.36 16.62 -41.28
N ALA A 4 -33.74 17.15 -40.21
CA ALA A 4 -32.67 18.15 -40.32
C ALA A 4 -31.39 17.55 -40.90
N LEU A 5 -31.04 16.32 -40.50
CA LEU A 5 -29.86 15.61 -40.97
C LEU A 5 -29.95 15.30 -42.48
N MET A 6 -31.13 14.88 -42.95
CA MET A 6 -31.41 14.68 -44.37
C MET A 6 -31.39 15.98 -45.17
N ARG A 7 -31.90 17.08 -44.60
CA ARG A 7 -31.94 18.39 -45.26
C ARG A 7 -30.54 19.01 -45.42
N ILE A 8 -29.73 19.02 -44.36
CA ILE A 8 -28.34 19.53 -44.40
C ILE A 8 -27.48 18.69 -45.36
N GLY A 9 -27.61 17.36 -45.31
CA GLY A 9 -26.90 16.48 -46.24
C GLY A 9 -27.23 16.74 -47.71
N ARG A 10 -28.47 17.20 -48.01
CA ARG A 10 -28.96 17.47 -49.37
C ARG A 10 -28.70 18.90 -49.84
N GLU A 11 -28.78 19.89 -48.95
CA GLU A 11 -28.63 21.32 -49.28
C GLU A 11 -27.17 21.82 -49.22
N GLU A 12 -26.36 21.35 -48.25
CA GLU A 12 -24.99 21.83 -48.01
C GLU A 12 -23.91 20.75 -48.29
N GLY A 13 -24.35 19.52 -48.54
CA GLY A 13 -23.49 18.35 -48.78
C GLY A 13 -22.98 17.67 -47.51
N LEU A 14 -22.57 16.41 -47.63
CA LEU A 14 -22.12 15.59 -46.49
C LEU A 14 -20.92 16.16 -45.72
N ARG A 15 -20.10 17.01 -46.36
CA ARG A 15 -18.97 17.70 -45.70
C ARG A 15 -19.42 18.78 -44.73
N ALA A 16 -20.60 19.37 -44.92
CA ALA A 16 -21.14 20.38 -44.02
C ALA A 16 -21.45 19.81 -42.63
N LEU A 17 -21.79 18.51 -42.53
CA LEU A 17 -21.97 17.80 -41.26
C LEU A 17 -20.68 17.79 -40.39
N TYR A 18 -19.51 17.95 -41.02
CA TYR A 18 -18.21 18.01 -40.35
C TYR A 18 -17.71 19.45 -40.15
N SER A 19 -18.49 20.47 -40.53
CA SER A 19 -18.15 21.87 -40.30
C SER A 19 -18.05 22.16 -38.80
N GLY A 20 -16.86 22.57 -38.35
CA GLY A 20 -16.57 22.82 -36.92
C GLY A 20 -16.09 21.61 -36.13
N ILE A 21 -15.74 20.48 -36.76
CA ILE A 21 -15.18 19.31 -36.04
C ILE A 21 -13.82 19.59 -35.40
N ALA A 22 -12.93 20.35 -36.07
CA ALA A 22 -11.60 20.69 -35.56
C ALA A 22 -11.65 21.46 -34.22
N PRO A 23 -12.40 22.57 -34.08
CA PRO A 23 -12.55 23.23 -32.78
C PRO A 23 -13.32 22.36 -31.77
N ALA A 24 -14.23 21.46 -32.19
CA ALA A 24 -14.89 20.53 -31.28
C ALA A 24 -13.95 19.46 -30.71
N MET A 25 -13.03 18.92 -31.51
CA MET A 25 -11.98 18.00 -31.05
C MET A 25 -10.97 18.72 -30.14
N LEU A 26 -10.55 19.93 -30.52
CA LEU A 26 -9.67 20.75 -29.68
C LEU A 26 -10.31 21.04 -28.33
N ARG A 27 -11.61 21.36 -28.32
CA ARG A 27 -12.39 21.52 -27.09
C ARG A 27 -12.42 20.24 -26.27
N GLN A 28 -12.71 19.08 -26.88
CA GLN A 28 -12.79 17.83 -26.13
C GLN A 28 -11.44 17.44 -25.52
N ALA A 29 -10.34 17.67 -26.25
CA ALA A 29 -8.98 17.42 -25.78
C ALA A 29 -8.60 18.37 -24.63
N SER A 30 -8.87 19.67 -24.75
CA SER A 30 -8.54 20.66 -23.72
C SER A 30 -9.45 20.54 -22.49
N TYR A 31 -10.77 20.62 -22.69
CA TYR A 31 -11.77 20.54 -21.62
C TYR A 31 -11.70 19.20 -20.89
N GLY A 32 -11.59 18.08 -21.61
CA GLY A 32 -11.54 16.74 -20.99
C GLY A 32 -10.30 16.55 -20.11
N THR A 33 -9.13 16.94 -20.60
CA THR A 33 -7.87 16.81 -19.85
C THR A 33 -7.85 17.71 -18.62
N ILE A 34 -8.27 18.97 -18.77
CA ILE A 34 -8.31 19.92 -17.65
C ILE A 34 -9.36 19.47 -16.62
N LYS A 35 -10.54 19.00 -17.06
CA LYS A 35 -11.60 18.46 -16.18
C LYS A 35 -11.05 17.34 -15.29
N ILE A 36 -10.51 16.27 -15.89
CA ILE A 36 -10.03 15.12 -15.11
C ILE A 36 -8.80 15.49 -14.25
N GLY A 37 -7.85 16.25 -14.79
CA GLY A 37 -6.64 16.63 -14.07
C GLY A 37 -6.91 17.54 -12.87
N THR A 38 -7.78 18.55 -13.03
CA THR A 38 -8.15 19.45 -11.92
C THR A 38 -9.00 18.73 -10.88
N TYR A 39 -9.94 17.87 -11.27
CA TYR A 39 -10.72 17.07 -10.32
C TYR A 39 -9.83 16.18 -9.46
N GLN A 40 -8.91 15.41 -10.07
CA GLN A 40 -8.01 14.53 -9.32
C GLN A 40 -7.05 15.32 -8.43
N SER A 41 -6.56 16.47 -8.87
CA SER A 41 -5.67 17.33 -8.08
C SER A 41 -6.39 17.93 -6.87
N LEU A 42 -7.62 18.44 -7.06
CA LEU A 42 -8.44 18.97 -5.97
C LEU A 42 -8.86 17.86 -5.00
N LYS A 43 -9.19 16.68 -5.49
CA LYS A 43 -9.55 15.53 -4.65
C LYS A 43 -8.35 15.04 -3.82
N ARG A 44 -7.15 14.96 -4.40
CA ARG A 44 -5.92 14.61 -3.66
C ARG A 44 -5.53 15.65 -2.60
N LEU A 45 -5.85 16.92 -2.83
CA LEU A 45 -5.59 17.98 -1.86
C LEU A 45 -6.63 17.99 -0.72
N ALA A 46 -7.86 17.58 -1.00
CA ALA A 46 -8.97 17.59 -0.04
C ALA A 46 -9.15 16.29 0.74
N VAL A 47 -8.64 15.16 0.23
CA VAL A 47 -8.80 13.82 0.80
C VAL A 47 -7.42 13.18 0.93
N GLU A 48 -6.83 13.26 2.14
CA GLU A 48 -5.54 12.62 2.45
C GLU A 48 -5.71 11.12 2.79
N ARG A 49 -6.86 10.74 3.36
CA ARG A 49 -7.21 9.35 3.72
C ARG A 49 -8.51 8.93 3.01
N PRO A 50 -8.62 7.68 2.52
CA PRO A 50 -9.81 7.20 1.79
C PRO A 50 -11.09 7.14 2.64
N GLU A 51 -10.98 7.22 3.98
CA GLU A 51 -12.09 7.22 4.93
C GLU A 51 -12.78 8.60 5.05
N ASP A 52 -12.06 9.69 4.73
CA ASP A 52 -12.58 11.06 4.79
C ASP A 52 -13.35 11.47 3.52
N GLU A 53 -13.50 10.54 2.56
CA GLU A 53 -14.17 10.80 1.29
C GLU A 53 -15.70 10.95 1.47
N THR A 54 -16.16 12.19 1.56
CA THR A 54 -17.59 12.51 1.59
C THR A 54 -18.15 12.91 0.22
N LEU A 55 -19.44 12.62 -0.02
CA LEU A 55 -20.18 13.06 -1.21
C LEU A 55 -20.04 14.58 -1.43
N LEU A 56 -20.10 15.36 -0.35
CA LEU A 56 -20.03 16.83 -0.41
C LEU A 56 -18.69 17.30 -0.97
N ILE A 57 -17.58 16.72 -0.51
CA ILE A 57 -16.23 17.05 -1.01
C ILE A 57 -16.13 16.72 -2.51
N ASN A 58 -16.59 15.54 -2.93
CA ASN A 58 -16.57 15.15 -4.34
C ASN A 58 -17.40 16.11 -5.23
N VAL A 59 -18.58 16.54 -4.76
CA VAL A 59 -19.42 17.53 -5.47
C VAL A 59 -18.73 18.89 -5.55
N VAL A 60 -18.13 19.38 -4.46
CA VAL A 60 -17.39 20.66 -4.45
C VAL A 60 -16.18 20.61 -5.37
N CYS A 61 -15.38 19.53 -5.33
CA CYS A 61 -14.26 19.31 -6.24
C CYS A 61 -14.72 19.25 -7.70
N GLY A 62 -15.86 18.58 -7.97
CA GLY A 62 -16.47 18.52 -9.30
C GLY A 62 -16.92 19.89 -9.81
N ILE A 63 -17.57 20.70 -8.97
CA ILE A 63 -18.01 22.07 -9.32
C ILE A 63 -16.80 22.95 -9.64
N LEU A 64 -15.79 22.98 -8.77
CA LEU A 64 -14.58 23.78 -8.97
C LEU A 64 -13.81 23.36 -10.22
N SER A 65 -13.65 22.06 -10.45
CA SER A 65 -13.05 21.51 -11.67
C SER A 65 -13.84 21.92 -12.93
N GLY A 66 -15.17 21.83 -12.88
CA GLY A 66 -16.05 22.26 -13.98
C GLY A 66 -15.90 23.75 -14.32
N VAL A 67 -15.85 24.62 -13.30
CA VAL A 67 -15.68 26.07 -13.49
C VAL A 67 -14.29 26.38 -14.08
N ILE A 68 -13.23 25.81 -13.51
CA ILE A 68 -11.84 26.05 -13.96
C ILE A 68 -11.63 25.53 -15.38
N SER A 69 -12.08 24.30 -15.67
CA SER A 69 -11.95 23.71 -17.01
C SER A 69 -12.73 24.51 -18.07
N SER A 70 -13.95 24.95 -17.75
CA SER A 70 -14.74 25.78 -18.68
C SER A 70 -14.15 27.17 -18.88
N ALA A 71 -13.58 27.80 -17.84
CA ALA A 71 -12.97 29.12 -17.96
C ALA A 71 -11.72 29.11 -18.86
N ILE A 72 -10.91 28.05 -18.77
CA ILE A 72 -9.71 27.88 -19.60
C ILE A 72 -10.07 27.43 -21.02
N ALA A 73 -11.09 26.57 -21.19
CA ALA A 73 -11.50 26.07 -22.50
C ALA A 73 -12.41 27.03 -23.29
N ASN A 74 -12.91 28.12 -22.69
CA ASN A 74 -13.87 29.04 -23.31
C ASN A 74 -13.49 29.58 -24.71
N PRO A 75 -12.20 29.89 -25.01
CA PRO A 75 -11.81 30.33 -26.36
C PRO A 75 -12.15 29.31 -27.46
N THR A 76 -12.08 28.02 -27.15
CA THR A 76 -12.43 26.94 -28.09
C THR A 76 -13.94 26.84 -28.32
N ASP A 77 -14.75 27.14 -27.30
CA ASP A 77 -16.21 27.21 -27.40
C ASP A 77 -16.67 28.38 -28.27
N VAL A 78 -16.09 29.57 -28.06
CA VAL A 78 -16.40 30.76 -28.88
C VAL A 78 -16.02 30.51 -30.34
N LEU A 79 -14.85 29.92 -30.59
CA LEU A 79 -14.39 29.60 -31.94
C LEU A 79 -15.32 28.60 -32.63
N LYS A 80 -15.76 27.53 -31.93
CA LYS A 80 -16.72 26.56 -32.46
C LYS A 80 -18.04 27.23 -32.84
N ILE A 81 -18.63 28.02 -31.94
CA ILE A 81 -19.93 28.65 -32.16
C ILE A 81 -19.87 29.65 -33.33
N ARG A 82 -18.80 30.45 -33.43
CA ARG A 82 -18.63 31.42 -34.52
C ARG A 82 -18.42 30.74 -35.87
N MET A 83 -17.67 29.64 -35.91
CA MET A 83 -17.50 28.86 -37.13
C MET A 83 -18.78 28.14 -37.55
N GLN A 84 -19.63 27.71 -36.61
CA GLN A 84 -20.93 27.08 -36.91
C GLN A 84 -22.02 28.10 -37.28
N ALA A 85 -21.90 29.36 -36.85
CA ALA A 85 -22.86 30.42 -37.15
C ALA A 85 -22.59 31.14 -38.49
N GLN A 86 -21.41 30.95 -39.10
CA GLN A 86 -21.09 31.54 -40.40
C GLN A 86 -21.73 30.71 -41.53
N ASN A 87 -22.74 31.28 -42.18
CA ASN A 87 -23.29 30.71 -43.41
C ASN A 87 -22.28 30.89 -44.57
N SER A 88 -21.76 29.77 -45.06
CA SER A 88 -21.25 29.51 -46.41
C SER A 88 -20.79 30.73 -47.25
N ALA A 89 -19.59 31.28 -46.99
CA ALA A 89 -18.83 32.06 -48.00
C ALA A 89 -17.37 32.37 -47.61
N ILE A 90 -16.99 32.41 -46.33
CA ILE A 90 -15.64 32.82 -45.91
C ILE A 90 -14.88 31.63 -45.30
N GLN A 91 -14.12 30.93 -46.13
CA GLN A 91 -13.17 29.89 -45.71
C GLN A 91 -11.97 30.52 -45.00
N GLY A 92 -12.07 30.68 -43.68
CA GLY A 92 -10.92 30.85 -42.80
C GLY A 92 -10.61 29.54 -42.07
N GLY A 93 -9.35 29.10 -42.07
CA GLY A 93 -8.92 28.03 -41.16
C GLY A 93 -9.13 28.41 -39.69
N MET A 94 -9.09 27.42 -38.78
CA MET A 94 -9.29 27.63 -37.32
C MET A 94 -8.43 28.79 -36.78
N ILE A 95 -7.17 28.87 -37.22
CA ILE A 95 -6.20 29.90 -36.82
C ILE A 95 -6.57 31.27 -37.40
N GLY A 96 -7.05 31.34 -38.65
CA GLY A 96 -7.48 32.59 -39.27
C GLY A 96 -8.71 33.19 -38.58
N ASN A 97 -9.69 32.34 -38.22
CA ASN A 97 -10.85 32.79 -37.44
C ASN A 97 -10.46 33.20 -36.00
N PHE A 98 -9.53 32.49 -35.36
CA PHE A 98 -9.00 32.86 -34.05
C PHE A 98 -8.29 34.23 -34.08
N ILE A 99 -7.40 34.45 -35.06
CA ILE A 99 -6.70 35.73 -35.26
C ILE A 99 -7.69 36.85 -35.54
N ASN A 100 -8.71 36.60 -36.35
CA ASN A 100 -9.74 37.58 -36.67
C ASN A 100 -10.54 38.00 -35.40
N ILE A 101 -10.96 37.04 -34.58
CA ILE A 101 -11.64 37.32 -33.30
C ILE A 101 -10.71 38.12 -32.38
N TYR A 102 -9.43 37.74 -32.29
CA TYR A 102 -8.47 38.43 -31.45
C TYR A 102 -8.17 39.86 -31.92
N GLN A 103 -8.09 40.10 -33.23
CA GLN A 103 -7.85 41.43 -33.80
C GLN A 103 -9.08 42.35 -33.70
N GLN A 104 -10.30 41.81 -33.84
CA GLN A 104 -11.54 42.61 -33.84
C GLN A 104 -12.12 42.84 -32.44
N GLU A 105 -12.14 41.82 -31.57
CA GLU A 105 -12.78 41.86 -30.26
C GLU A 105 -11.78 41.79 -29.09
N GLY A 106 -10.48 41.63 -29.38
CA GLY A 106 -9.43 41.50 -28.37
C GLY A 106 -9.53 40.21 -27.55
N THR A 107 -8.78 40.15 -26.46
CA THR A 107 -8.86 39.05 -25.48
C THR A 107 -10.27 38.92 -24.89
N ARG A 108 -10.99 40.02 -24.69
CA ARG A 108 -12.37 39.99 -24.17
C ARG A 108 -13.36 39.25 -25.07
N GLY A 109 -13.13 39.23 -26.39
CA GLY A 109 -13.94 38.45 -27.34
C GLY A 109 -13.85 36.93 -27.11
N LEU A 110 -12.67 36.42 -26.75
CA LEU A 110 -12.42 34.98 -26.52
C LEU A 110 -13.04 34.46 -25.21
N TRP A 111 -13.25 35.33 -24.22
CA TRP A 111 -13.92 35.01 -22.94
C TRP A 111 -15.38 35.46 -22.87
N LYS A 112 -15.95 35.87 -24.01
CA LYS A 112 -17.36 36.26 -24.08
C LYS A 112 -18.26 35.05 -23.77
N GLY A 113 -19.14 35.20 -22.79
CA GLY A 113 -20.07 34.15 -22.38
C GLY A 113 -19.53 33.15 -21.34
N VAL A 114 -18.32 33.37 -20.80
CA VAL A 114 -17.67 32.45 -19.83
C VAL A 114 -18.51 32.16 -18.58
N SER A 115 -19.29 33.13 -18.10
CA SER A 115 -20.17 32.95 -16.93
C SER A 115 -21.24 31.89 -17.18
N LEU A 116 -21.85 31.89 -18.38
CA LEU A 116 -22.91 30.96 -18.74
C LEU A 116 -22.37 29.56 -19.05
N THR A 117 -21.18 29.47 -19.63
CA THR A 117 -20.51 28.18 -19.87
C THR A 117 -20.00 27.57 -18.57
N ALA A 118 -19.44 28.38 -17.67
CA ALA A 118 -18.99 27.95 -16.34
C ALA A 118 -20.15 27.49 -15.44
N GLN A 119 -21.30 28.17 -15.47
CA GLN A 119 -22.50 27.74 -14.72
C GLN A 119 -22.98 26.35 -15.17
N ARG A 120 -23.04 26.11 -16.49
CA ARG A 120 -23.39 24.78 -17.01
C ARG A 120 -22.35 23.73 -16.61
N ALA A 121 -21.06 24.04 -16.75
CA ALA A 121 -19.99 23.11 -16.42
C ALA A 121 -19.94 22.77 -14.93
N ALA A 122 -20.21 23.74 -14.05
CA ALA A 122 -20.33 23.54 -12.61
C ALA A 122 -21.37 22.46 -12.27
N ILE A 123 -22.56 22.55 -12.88
CA ILE A 123 -23.67 21.63 -12.61
C ILE A 123 -23.41 20.27 -13.24
N VAL A 124 -22.98 20.23 -14.51
CA VAL A 124 -22.71 18.98 -15.21
C VAL A 124 -21.59 18.21 -14.52
N VAL A 125 -20.43 18.82 -14.30
CA VAL A 125 -19.25 18.14 -13.73
C VAL A 125 -19.42 17.86 -12.24
N GLY A 126 -20.09 18.76 -11.50
CA GLY A 126 -20.43 18.59 -10.10
C GLY A 126 -21.38 17.42 -9.83
N VAL A 127 -22.12 16.95 -10.84
CA VAL A 127 -23.01 15.79 -10.74
C VAL A 127 -22.40 14.56 -11.41
N GLU A 128 -21.81 14.72 -12.60
CA GLU A 128 -21.24 13.62 -13.41
C GLU A 128 -20.15 12.85 -12.63
N LEU A 129 -19.11 13.54 -12.12
CA LEU A 129 -17.98 12.86 -11.49
C LEU A 129 -18.33 12.18 -10.15
N PRO A 130 -19.08 12.81 -9.23
CA PRO A 130 -19.45 12.15 -7.96
C PRO A 130 -20.42 10.99 -8.14
N VAL A 131 -21.39 11.11 -9.07
CA VAL A 131 -22.34 10.02 -9.36
C VAL A 131 -21.61 8.82 -9.95
N TYR A 132 -20.60 9.06 -10.79
CA TYR A 132 -19.76 7.99 -11.31
C TYR A 132 -18.97 7.26 -10.21
N ASP A 133 -18.31 8.00 -9.31
CA ASP A 133 -17.53 7.44 -8.21
C ASP A 133 -18.42 6.63 -7.25
N ILE A 134 -19.61 7.15 -6.90
CA ILE A 134 -20.56 6.46 -6.01
C ILE A 134 -21.13 5.21 -6.66
N THR A 135 -21.57 5.31 -7.92
CA THR A 135 -22.16 4.17 -8.61
C THR A 135 -21.12 3.07 -8.79
N LYS A 136 -19.87 3.42 -9.12
CA LYS A 136 -18.76 2.44 -9.16
C LYS A 136 -18.54 1.79 -7.80
N LYS A 137 -18.42 2.57 -6.73
CA LYS A 137 -18.18 2.07 -5.36
C LYS A 137 -19.30 1.14 -4.90
N HIS A 138 -20.56 1.51 -5.15
CA HIS A 138 -21.73 0.72 -4.77
C HIS A 138 -21.84 -0.60 -5.56
N LEU A 139 -21.53 -0.58 -6.86
CA LEU A 139 -21.56 -1.79 -7.70
C LEU A 139 -20.50 -2.81 -7.29
N ILE A 140 -19.31 -2.34 -6.89
CA ILE A 140 -18.21 -3.18 -6.43
C ILE A 140 -18.48 -3.72 -5.02
N LEU A 141 -18.97 -2.87 -4.09
CA LEU A 141 -19.22 -3.27 -2.71
C LEU A 141 -20.43 -4.19 -2.54
N SER A 142 -21.45 -4.08 -3.42
CA SER A 142 -22.61 -4.99 -3.41
C SER A 142 -22.29 -6.41 -3.88
N GLY A 143 -21.05 -6.67 -4.35
CA GLY A 143 -20.62 -7.99 -4.82
C GLY A 143 -21.29 -8.46 -6.11
N LEU A 144 -22.16 -7.63 -6.71
CA LEU A 144 -22.96 -7.97 -7.89
C LEU A 144 -22.10 -8.05 -9.16
N MET A 145 -21.07 -7.18 -9.27
CA MET A 145 -20.14 -7.12 -10.40
C MET A 145 -18.75 -6.66 -9.92
N GLY A 146 -17.68 -7.32 -10.36
CA GLY A 146 -16.29 -6.89 -10.09
C GLY A 146 -15.85 -5.64 -10.88
N ASP A 147 -14.57 -5.25 -10.81
CA ASP A 147 -14.03 -4.11 -11.57
C ASP A 147 -13.82 -4.48 -13.06
N THR A 148 -14.93 -4.59 -13.80
CA THR A 148 -14.97 -5.01 -15.20
C THR A 148 -15.46 -3.88 -16.11
N VAL A 149 -15.30 -4.06 -17.43
CA VAL A 149 -15.76 -3.08 -18.44
C VAL A 149 -17.26 -2.80 -18.33
N SER A 150 -18.07 -3.81 -17.97
CA SER A 150 -19.52 -3.64 -17.77
C SER A 150 -19.85 -2.74 -16.57
N THR A 151 -19.08 -2.84 -15.49
CA THR A 151 -19.21 -1.99 -14.29
C THR A 151 -18.93 -0.54 -14.65
N HIS A 152 -17.83 -0.30 -15.37
CA HIS A 152 -17.46 1.02 -15.87
C HIS A 152 -18.46 1.58 -16.88
N PHE A 153 -19.04 0.73 -17.72
CA PHE A 153 -20.06 1.14 -18.67
C PHE A 153 -21.36 1.54 -17.96
N LEU A 154 -21.81 0.75 -16.98
CA LEU A 154 -23.03 1.01 -16.22
C LEU A 154 -22.89 2.25 -15.33
N SER A 155 -21.73 2.42 -14.69
CA SER A 155 -21.43 3.64 -13.93
C SER A 155 -21.34 4.87 -14.82
N SER A 156 -20.81 4.75 -16.05
CA SER A 156 -20.80 5.83 -17.03
C SER A 156 -22.20 6.16 -17.58
N PHE A 157 -23.05 5.15 -17.78
CA PHE A 157 -24.41 5.31 -18.28
C PHE A 157 -25.31 6.02 -17.25
N THR A 158 -25.28 5.56 -15.99
CA THR A 158 -26.02 6.16 -14.87
C THR A 158 -25.58 7.60 -14.62
N CYS A 159 -24.27 7.83 -14.57
CA CYS A 159 -23.66 9.15 -14.53
C CYS A 159 -24.14 10.06 -15.67
N GLY A 160 -24.12 9.57 -16.92
CA GLY A 160 -24.58 10.33 -18.09
C GLY A 160 -26.07 10.70 -18.02
N LEU A 161 -26.92 9.79 -17.54
CA LEU A 161 -28.35 10.02 -17.36
C LEU A 161 -28.62 11.09 -16.29
N VAL A 162 -28.01 10.95 -15.11
CA VAL A 162 -28.18 11.89 -14.00
C VAL A 162 -27.59 13.27 -14.35
N GLY A 163 -26.44 13.30 -15.03
CA GLY A 163 -25.84 14.53 -15.55
C GLY A 163 -26.73 15.24 -16.58
N ALA A 164 -27.36 14.49 -17.49
CA ALA A 164 -28.31 15.06 -18.44
C ALA A 164 -29.52 15.68 -17.72
N LEU A 165 -30.14 14.94 -16.80
CA LEU A 165 -31.28 15.42 -15.99
C LEU A 165 -30.95 16.70 -15.22
N ALA A 166 -29.78 16.74 -14.57
CA ALA A 166 -29.33 17.92 -13.82
C ALA A 166 -29.04 19.13 -14.73
N SER A 167 -28.58 18.90 -15.96
CA SER A 167 -28.19 19.97 -16.89
C SER A 167 -29.34 20.56 -17.70
N ASN A 168 -30.42 19.82 -17.89
CA ASN A 168 -31.59 20.20 -18.69
C ASN A 168 -32.17 21.59 -18.33
N PRO A 169 -32.46 21.95 -17.06
CA PRO A 169 -33.02 23.27 -16.75
C PRO A 169 -32.08 24.41 -17.13
N VAL A 170 -30.77 24.22 -16.96
CA VAL A 170 -29.77 25.24 -17.32
C VAL A 170 -29.62 25.36 -18.82
N ASP A 171 -29.75 24.26 -19.56
CA ASP A 171 -29.76 24.28 -21.03
C ASP A 171 -30.99 24.98 -21.60
N VAL A 172 -32.16 24.84 -20.96
CA VAL A 172 -33.37 25.61 -21.31
C VAL A 172 -33.16 27.10 -21.06
N VAL A 173 -32.66 27.49 -19.89
CA VAL A 173 -32.36 28.89 -19.57
C VAL A 173 -31.35 29.47 -20.56
N ARG A 174 -30.26 28.73 -20.83
CA ARG A 174 -29.23 29.12 -21.79
C ARG A 174 -29.80 29.32 -23.19
N THR A 175 -30.57 28.38 -23.71
CA THR A 175 -31.16 28.49 -25.06
C THR A 175 -32.15 29.65 -25.15
N ARG A 176 -32.95 29.90 -24.11
CA ARG A 176 -33.87 31.04 -24.05
C ARG A 176 -33.15 32.37 -23.99
N MET A 177 -32.12 32.50 -23.14
CA MET A 177 -31.26 33.69 -23.08
C MET A 177 -30.53 33.94 -24.41
N MET A 178 -30.05 32.88 -25.06
CA MET A 178 -29.29 32.98 -26.30
C MET A 178 -30.18 33.24 -27.53
N ASN A 179 -31.49 32.94 -27.44
CA ASN A 179 -32.48 33.21 -28.49
C ASN A 179 -33.19 34.58 -28.37
N GLN A 180 -32.81 35.41 -27.40
CA GLN A 180 -33.37 36.76 -27.29
C GLN A 180 -32.94 37.64 -28.47
N ARG A 181 -33.90 38.36 -29.07
CA ARG A 181 -33.63 39.35 -30.11
C ARG A 181 -33.42 40.73 -29.49
N VAL A 182 -32.25 41.33 -29.70
CA VAL A 182 -31.97 42.70 -29.28
C VAL A 182 -32.70 43.66 -30.23
N LEU A 183 -33.68 44.41 -29.71
CA LEU A 183 -34.35 45.49 -30.44
C LEU A 183 -33.43 46.71 -30.51
N ARG A 184 -33.46 47.44 -31.63
CA ARG A 184 -32.49 48.49 -32.01
C ARG A 184 -32.69 49.82 -31.26
N ASP A 185 -33.80 49.99 -30.54
CA ASP A 185 -33.99 51.06 -29.56
C ASP A 185 -33.72 50.51 -28.17
N GLY A 186 -32.86 51.17 -27.38
CA GLY A 186 -32.26 50.69 -26.12
C GLY A 186 -33.18 50.37 -24.93
N GLY A 187 -34.41 49.88 -25.16
CA GLY A 187 -35.24 49.22 -24.16
C GLY A 187 -35.07 47.69 -24.23
N CYS A 188 -34.49 47.09 -23.19
CA CYS A 188 -34.41 45.63 -23.07
C CYS A 188 -35.80 45.03 -22.76
N SER A 189 -36.47 44.45 -23.76
CA SER A 189 -37.54 43.46 -23.54
C SER A 189 -36.92 42.05 -23.55
N GLY A 190 -36.26 41.69 -22.46
CA GLY A 190 -35.64 40.36 -22.27
C GLY A 190 -34.98 40.20 -20.89
N TYR A 191 -34.90 38.95 -20.42
CA TYR A 191 -34.23 38.51 -19.18
C TYR A 191 -32.89 39.24 -18.95
N LYS A 192 -32.75 39.93 -17.82
CA LYS A 192 -31.55 40.71 -17.44
C LYS A 192 -30.38 39.83 -16.98
N GLY A 193 -30.64 38.55 -16.70
CA GLY A 193 -29.62 37.58 -16.30
C GLY A 193 -30.19 36.17 -16.12
N THR A 194 -29.32 35.19 -15.81
CA THR A 194 -29.69 33.78 -15.63
C THR A 194 -30.75 33.59 -14.54
N LEU A 195 -30.63 34.32 -13.43
CA LEU A 195 -31.58 34.27 -12.31
C LEU A 195 -32.93 34.92 -12.65
N ASP A 196 -32.92 36.00 -13.43
CA ASP A 196 -34.13 36.67 -13.89
C ASP A 196 -34.89 35.80 -14.91
N CYS A 197 -34.17 35.05 -15.75
CA CYS A 197 -34.76 34.04 -16.62
C CYS A 197 -35.39 32.90 -15.83
N LEU A 198 -34.67 32.35 -14.83
CA LEU A 198 -35.15 31.24 -14.01
C LEU A 198 -36.40 31.61 -13.18
N LEU A 199 -36.47 32.84 -12.66
CA LEU A 199 -37.61 33.35 -11.89
C LEU A 199 -38.85 33.67 -12.76
N GLN A 200 -38.67 33.93 -14.05
CA GLN A 200 -39.75 34.24 -14.99
C GLN A 200 -40.28 33.00 -15.75
N LEU A 201 -39.77 31.80 -15.44
CA LEU A 201 -40.27 30.54 -16.04
C LEU A 201 -41.57 30.09 -15.34
N PRO A 202 -42.63 29.75 -16.10
CA PRO A 202 -43.86 29.20 -15.53
C PRO A 202 -43.61 27.79 -14.94
N ILE A 203 -44.20 27.52 -13.77
CA ILE A 203 -44.05 26.26 -13.00
C ILE A 203 -44.52 25.03 -13.80
N GLU A 204 -45.45 25.20 -14.75
CA GLU A 204 -45.97 24.14 -15.63
C GLU A 204 -44.91 23.59 -16.62
N ASP A 205 -43.92 24.40 -17.01
CA ASP A 205 -42.80 23.98 -17.87
C ASP A 205 -41.73 23.21 -17.07
N VAL A 206 -41.67 23.39 -15.74
CA VAL A 206 -40.68 22.71 -14.86
C VAL A 206 -41.13 21.29 -14.54
N CYS A 207 -42.44 21.07 -14.30
CA CYS A 207 -42.99 19.77 -13.95
C CYS A 207 -43.16 18.83 -15.17
N SER A 208 -43.28 19.35 -16.38
CA SER A 208 -43.37 18.56 -17.63
C SER A 208 -42.01 18.05 -18.13
N LEU A 209 -40.89 18.54 -17.57
CA LEU A 209 -39.52 18.15 -17.94
C LEU A 209 -39.04 16.82 -17.32
N ALA A 210 -39.69 16.34 -16.26
CA ALA A 210 -39.31 15.09 -15.59
C ALA A 210 -40.14 13.87 -16.07
N SER A 211 -41.24 14.09 -16.78
CA SER A 211 -42.28 13.06 -17.01
C SER A 211 -42.33 12.46 -18.42
N GLN A 212 -41.43 12.83 -19.34
CA GLN A 212 -41.46 12.34 -20.73
C GLN A 212 -40.45 11.25 -21.10
N SER A 213 -39.71 10.68 -20.15
CA SER A 213 -38.73 9.65 -20.48
C SER A 213 -38.55 8.62 -19.37
N LEU A 214 -39.49 7.67 -19.25
CA LEU A 214 -39.27 6.26 -18.85
C LEU A 214 -40.61 5.53 -18.61
N PRO A 215 -40.98 4.53 -19.43
CA PRO A 215 -41.94 3.50 -19.06
C PRO A 215 -41.22 2.16 -18.91
N ILE A 216 -40.97 1.70 -17.68
CA ILE A 216 -40.63 0.28 -17.41
C ILE A 216 -41.26 -0.11 -16.06
N GLU A 217 -42.26 -0.99 -16.11
CA GLU A 217 -42.81 -1.72 -14.95
C GLU A 217 -41.89 -2.89 -14.59
N LEU A 218 -41.64 -3.10 -13.29
CA LEU A 218 -41.14 -4.38 -12.78
C LEU A 218 -41.82 -4.70 -11.43
N THR A 219 -42.76 -5.64 -11.48
CA THR A 219 -43.40 -6.28 -10.33
C THR A 219 -42.51 -7.39 -9.77
N ALA A 220 -42.36 -7.48 -8.44
CA ALA A 220 -42.01 -8.72 -7.75
C ALA A 220 -42.58 -8.73 -6.32
N VAL A 221 -43.43 -9.71 -6.07
CA VAL A 221 -44.03 -10.09 -4.78
C VAL A 221 -43.20 -11.25 -4.20
N VAL A 222 -42.90 -11.23 -2.90
CA VAL A 222 -42.55 -12.43 -2.11
C VAL A 222 -43.22 -12.34 -0.73
N PRO A 223 -43.91 -13.40 -0.25
CA PRO A 223 -44.63 -13.44 1.03
C PRO A 223 -43.83 -14.10 2.18
N GLU A 224 -44.22 -13.78 3.43
CA GLU A 224 -43.81 -14.45 4.68
C GLU A 224 -44.95 -15.34 5.22
N SER A 225 -44.61 -16.52 5.77
CA SER A 225 -45.16 -17.02 7.04
C SER A 225 -44.64 -18.42 7.39
N THR A 226 -43.84 -18.46 8.46
CA THR A 226 -43.30 -19.64 9.15
C THR A 226 -44.08 -19.88 10.45
N GLU A 227 -45.40 -20.09 10.38
CA GLU A 227 -46.22 -20.46 11.55
C GLU A 227 -46.92 -21.82 11.41
N ASP A 228 -46.98 -22.40 10.21
CA ASP A 228 -47.69 -23.66 9.96
C ASP A 228 -46.87 -24.94 10.21
N ILE A 229 -45.60 -24.82 10.61
CA ILE A 229 -44.71 -25.98 10.84
C ILE A 229 -44.67 -26.39 12.32
N LEU A 230 -45.01 -25.49 13.25
CA LEU A 230 -44.91 -25.79 14.68
C LEU A 230 -46.18 -26.43 15.26
N LEU A 231 -47.34 -26.29 14.60
CA LEU A 231 -48.61 -26.76 15.16
C LEU A 231 -48.86 -28.28 14.96
N LYS A 232 -48.05 -28.97 14.15
CA LYS A 232 -48.20 -30.42 13.86
C LYS A 232 -47.27 -31.33 14.67
N GLY A 233 -46.35 -30.77 15.46
CA GLY A 233 -45.42 -31.54 16.29
C GLY A 233 -46.01 -32.00 17.63
N PHE A 234 -47.03 -31.31 18.14
CA PHE A 234 -47.50 -31.51 19.52
C PHE A 234 -48.65 -32.51 19.68
N THR A 235 -49.09 -33.16 18.60
CA THR A 235 -50.21 -34.11 18.61
C THR A 235 -49.80 -35.59 18.57
N SER A 236 -48.51 -35.92 18.80
CA SER A 236 -47.98 -37.26 18.52
C SER A 236 -47.49 -38.10 19.70
N LEU A 237 -47.61 -37.66 20.96
CA LEU A 237 -47.04 -38.43 22.08
C LEU A 237 -48.06 -38.61 23.23
N GLY A 238 -48.94 -39.60 23.05
CA GLY A 238 -49.73 -40.18 24.13
C GLY A 238 -49.10 -41.49 24.65
N MET A 239 -49.10 -41.70 25.97
CA MET A 239 -49.59 -42.91 26.69
C MET A 239 -48.95 -43.11 28.08
N GLU A 240 -49.86 -43.43 29.03
CA GLU A 240 -49.85 -44.34 30.21
C GLU A 240 -48.80 -44.15 31.33
N GLU A 241 -49.20 -43.76 32.55
CA GLU A 241 -49.95 -44.52 33.60
C GLU A 241 -49.15 -45.62 34.30
N GLU A 242 -48.01 -45.31 34.93
CA GLU A 242 -47.47 -46.15 36.03
C GLU A 242 -46.53 -45.43 37.03
N ARG A 243 -46.42 -44.10 36.97
CA ARG A 243 -45.73 -43.26 37.98
C ARG A 243 -46.71 -42.41 38.79
N ILE A 244 -47.99 -42.73 38.77
CA ILE A 244 -49.04 -41.78 39.14
C ILE A 244 -49.11 -41.57 40.65
N GLU A 245 -48.92 -42.60 41.49
CA GLU A 245 -49.08 -42.42 42.95
C GLU A 245 -47.88 -41.73 43.62
N THR A 246 -46.64 -42.04 43.21
CA THR A 246 -45.45 -41.34 43.74
C THR A 246 -45.29 -39.94 43.13
N ALA A 247 -45.69 -39.75 41.86
CA ALA A 247 -45.77 -38.43 41.28
C ALA A 247 -46.94 -37.62 41.83
N GLN A 248 -48.04 -38.23 42.31
CA GLN A 248 -49.13 -37.53 42.99
C GLN A 248 -48.69 -37.03 44.36
N GLN A 249 -47.99 -37.82 45.17
CA GLN A 249 -47.47 -37.33 46.46
C GLN A 249 -46.38 -36.26 46.31
N MET A 250 -45.47 -36.41 45.34
CA MET A 250 -44.49 -35.37 45.03
C MET A 250 -45.17 -34.14 44.41
N ARG A 251 -46.25 -34.32 43.63
CA ARG A 251 -47.08 -33.24 43.06
C ARG A 251 -47.86 -32.51 44.14
N ASP A 252 -48.35 -33.18 45.18
CA ASP A 252 -49.07 -32.55 46.28
C ASP A 252 -48.12 -31.78 47.22
N TYR A 253 -46.90 -32.28 47.41
CA TYR A 253 -45.85 -31.57 48.14
C TYR A 253 -45.27 -30.38 47.33
N LEU A 254 -45.06 -30.59 46.03
CA LEU A 254 -44.70 -29.53 45.10
C LEU A 254 -45.85 -28.54 44.90
N SER A 255 -47.12 -28.95 44.99
CA SER A 255 -48.27 -28.05 44.85
C SER A 255 -48.40 -27.14 46.06
N GLY A 256 -48.02 -27.60 47.27
CA GLY A 256 -47.94 -26.72 48.45
C GLY A 256 -46.83 -25.68 48.34
N PHE A 257 -45.65 -26.07 47.83
CA PHE A 257 -44.58 -25.11 47.51
C PHE A 257 -44.95 -24.23 46.32
N GLN A 258 -45.68 -24.76 45.34
CA GLN A 258 -46.18 -24.03 44.19
C GLN A 258 -47.23 -23.03 44.63
N GLU A 259 -48.14 -23.35 45.55
CA GLU A 259 -49.11 -22.40 46.11
C GLU A 259 -48.43 -21.30 46.92
N GLN A 260 -47.35 -21.62 47.66
CA GLN A 260 -46.56 -20.60 48.36
C GLN A 260 -45.75 -19.73 47.39
N CYS A 261 -45.13 -20.34 46.39
CA CYS A 261 -44.44 -19.62 45.33
C CYS A 261 -45.41 -18.83 44.45
N ASP A 262 -46.63 -19.30 44.25
CA ASP A 262 -47.71 -18.65 43.50
C ASP A 262 -48.33 -17.53 44.32
N ALA A 263 -48.40 -17.65 45.64
CA ALA A 263 -48.77 -16.56 46.53
C ALA A 263 -47.69 -15.48 46.55
N ILE A 264 -46.40 -15.85 46.67
CA ILE A 264 -45.28 -14.90 46.57
C ILE A 264 -45.19 -14.33 45.16
N LEU A 265 -45.40 -15.11 44.10
CA LEU A 265 -45.48 -14.64 42.72
C LEU A 265 -46.69 -13.73 42.54
N SER A 266 -47.81 -14.00 43.19
CA SER A 266 -48.99 -13.14 43.17
C SER A 266 -48.72 -11.82 43.87
N ASP A 267 -48.04 -11.84 45.02
CA ASP A 267 -47.65 -10.63 45.75
C ASP A 267 -46.58 -9.84 45.01
N VAL A 268 -45.58 -10.52 44.42
CA VAL A 268 -44.55 -9.91 43.57
C VAL A 268 -45.14 -9.42 42.26
N ASN A 269 -46.10 -10.13 41.66
CA ASN A 269 -46.83 -9.70 40.46
C ASN A 269 -47.78 -8.54 40.79
N SER A 270 -48.37 -8.50 41.98
CA SER A 270 -49.16 -7.38 42.46
C SER A 270 -48.26 -6.17 42.71
N ALA A 271 -47.11 -6.35 43.35
CA ALA A 271 -46.11 -5.30 43.56
C ALA A 271 -45.54 -4.81 42.23
N LEU A 272 -45.27 -5.71 41.27
CA LEU A 272 -44.86 -5.40 39.90
C LEU A 272 -45.98 -4.70 39.15
N GLN A 273 -47.25 -5.09 39.29
CA GLN A 273 -48.39 -4.38 38.71
C GLN A 273 -48.55 -2.99 39.33
N HIS A 274 -48.28 -2.83 40.62
CA HIS A 274 -48.28 -1.52 41.29
C HIS A 274 -47.11 -0.66 40.81
N LEU A 275 -45.91 -1.23 40.67
CA LEU A 275 -44.74 -0.54 40.12
C LEU A 275 -44.92 -0.22 38.63
N GLU A 276 -45.52 -1.11 37.86
CA GLU A 276 -45.85 -0.94 36.45
C GLU A 276 -46.98 0.07 36.28
N SER A 277 -47.94 0.11 37.21
CA SER A 277 -48.98 1.15 37.28
C SER A 277 -48.38 2.50 37.64
N LEU A 278 -47.46 2.55 38.61
CA LEU A 278 -46.77 3.77 39.00
C LEU A 278 -45.82 4.25 37.90
N GLN A 279 -45.15 3.33 37.22
CA GLN A 279 -44.33 3.59 36.05
C GLN A 279 -45.20 4.02 34.87
N LYS A 280 -46.38 3.40 34.66
CA LYS A 280 -47.38 3.84 33.65
C LYS A 280 -47.94 5.21 34.00
N GLN A 281 -48.17 5.53 35.28
CA GLN A 281 -48.61 6.85 35.72
C GLN A 281 -47.50 7.89 35.57
N TYR A 282 -46.26 7.55 35.92
CA TYR A 282 -45.10 8.39 35.72
C TYR A 282 -44.82 8.60 34.23
N LEU A 283 -44.86 7.55 33.42
CA LEU A 283 -44.71 7.58 31.97
C LEU A 283 -45.89 8.30 31.32
N PHE A 284 -47.11 8.14 31.84
CA PHE A 284 -48.28 8.90 31.39
C PHE A 284 -48.12 10.37 31.72
N VAL A 285 -47.73 10.74 32.93
CA VAL A 285 -47.47 12.13 33.31
C VAL A 285 -46.30 12.68 32.50
N SER A 286 -45.21 11.92 32.34
CA SER A 286 -44.03 12.28 31.55
C SER A 286 -44.38 12.48 30.08
N ASN A 287 -45.02 11.50 29.44
CA ASN A 287 -45.49 11.56 28.06
C ASN A 287 -46.51 12.69 27.91
N LYS A 288 -47.43 12.89 28.85
CA LYS A 288 -48.42 13.96 28.76
C LYS A 288 -47.75 15.32 28.92
N THR A 289 -46.81 15.50 29.85
CA THR A 289 -45.97 16.71 29.93
C THR A 289 -45.04 16.88 28.73
N GLY A 290 -44.57 15.79 28.13
CA GLY A 290 -43.78 15.76 26.90
C GLY A 290 -44.61 16.19 25.70
N THR A 291 -45.82 15.65 25.52
CA THR A 291 -46.79 16.11 24.53
C THR A 291 -47.27 17.52 24.80
N LEU A 292 -47.34 17.96 26.06
CA LEU A 292 -47.65 19.35 26.40
C LEU A 292 -46.49 20.27 26.04
N HIS A 293 -45.25 19.81 26.22
CA HIS A 293 -44.03 20.52 25.82
C HIS A 293 -43.91 20.59 24.30
N GLU A 294 -44.13 19.48 23.59
CA GLU A 294 -44.14 19.40 22.13
C GLU A 294 -45.31 20.20 21.54
N ALA A 295 -46.50 20.13 22.13
CA ALA A 295 -47.64 20.96 21.73
C ALA A 295 -47.40 22.45 22.01
N CYS A 296 -46.75 22.80 23.14
CA CYS A 296 -46.30 24.16 23.38
C CYS A 296 -45.24 24.58 22.35
N GLU A 297 -44.32 23.70 21.96
CA GLU A 297 -43.30 23.94 20.94
C GLU A 297 -43.91 24.15 19.54
N GLN A 298 -44.92 23.35 19.20
CA GLN A 298 -45.68 23.44 17.95
C GLN A 298 -46.50 24.73 17.91
N LEU A 299 -47.18 25.07 19.01
CA LEU A 299 -47.86 26.37 19.21
C LEU A 299 -46.89 27.56 19.13
N LEU A 300 -45.65 27.39 19.63
CA LEU A 300 -44.59 28.40 19.55
C LEU A 300 -44.10 28.62 18.11
N LYS A 301 -44.08 27.57 17.26
CA LYS A 301 -43.69 27.67 15.84
C LYS A 301 -44.80 28.21 14.95
N GLU A 302 -46.07 27.97 15.30
CA GLU A 302 -47.23 28.31 14.45
C GLU A 302 -47.78 29.74 14.65
N GLN A 303 -47.46 30.45 15.74
CA GLN A 303 -48.08 31.75 16.07
C GLN A 303 -47.08 32.86 16.51
N PRO A 304 -46.29 33.45 15.59
CA PRO A 304 -45.37 34.55 15.90
C PRO A 304 -46.03 35.91 16.19
N ASN A 305 -47.36 36.06 16.01
CA ASN A 305 -48.08 37.34 16.09
C ASN A 305 -48.81 37.61 17.42
N PHE A 306 -48.62 36.77 18.46
CA PHE A 306 -49.28 36.97 19.76
C PHE A 306 -48.55 38.02 20.61
N LYS A 307 -49.28 39.00 21.16
CA LYS A 307 -48.70 40.18 21.85
C LYS A 307 -47.85 39.85 23.10
N ASP A 308 -48.18 38.76 23.79
CA ASP A 308 -47.48 38.28 25.00
C ASP A 308 -46.50 37.11 24.73
N TYR A 309 -46.35 36.69 23.47
CA TYR A 309 -45.41 35.65 23.02
C TYR A 309 -43.97 35.84 23.55
N PRO A 310 -43.32 37.02 23.44
CA PRO A 310 -41.96 37.18 23.92
C PRO A 310 -41.84 37.02 25.45
N VAL A 311 -42.86 37.38 26.21
CA VAL A 311 -42.88 37.23 27.68
C VAL A 311 -43.04 35.77 28.09
N TYR A 312 -43.90 35.02 27.39
CA TYR A 312 -44.07 33.59 27.63
C TYR A 312 -42.81 32.80 27.27
N LEU A 313 -42.21 33.08 26.10
CA LEU A 313 -40.96 32.46 25.66
C LEU A 313 -39.83 32.72 26.66
N LEU A 314 -39.74 33.94 27.21
CA LEU A 314 -38.73 34.28 28.22
C LEU A 314 -38.95 33.51 29.53
N LYS A 315 -40.19 33.40 30.02
CA LYS A 315 -40.51 32.61 31.22
C LYS A 315 -40.27 31.12 31.02
N PHE A 316 -40.62 30.59 29.86
CA PHE A 316 -40.35 29.21 29.48
C PHE A 316 -38.84 28.92 29.47
N LYS A 317 -38.03 29.78 28.83
CA LYS A 317 -36.57 29.65 28.84
C LYS A 317 -35.97 29.73 30.26
N GLN A 318 -36.52 30.58 31.14
CA GLN A 318 -36.11 30.63 32.54
C GLN A 318 -36.44 29.33 33.30
N CYS A 319 -37.63 28.77 33.12
CA CYS A 319 -38.00 27.49 33.73
C CYS A 319 -37.16 26.33 33.20
N LEU A 320 -36.92 26.31 31.89
CA LEU A 320 -36.05 25.33 31.23
C LEU A 320 -34.62 25.41 31.80
N SER A 321 -34.03 26.61 31.86
CA SER A 321 -32.69 26.81 32.42
C SER A 321 -32.59 26.34 33.88
N LYS A 322 -33.60 26.62 34.71
CA LYS A 322 -33.65 26.11 36.10
C LYS A 322 -33.73 24.58 36.15
N ALA A 323 -34.56 23.97 35.31
CA ALA A 323 -34.68 22.51 35.25
C ALA A 323 -33.35 21.86 34.80
N LEU A 324 -32.74 22.37 33.73
CA LEU A 324 -31.43 21.90 33.24
C LEU A 324 -30.34 22.04 34.31
N HIS A 325 -30.35 23.13 35.08
CA HIS A 325 -29.39 23.34 36.17
C HIS A 325 -29.58 22.32 37.32
N LEU A 326 -30.82 22.01 37.70
CA LEU A 326 -31.10 20.98 38.71
C LEU A 326 -30.67 19.59 38.24
N MET A 327 -30.94 19.25 36.98
CA MET A 327 -30.50 17.99 36.37
C MET A 327 -28.97 17.91 36.35
N LYS A 328 -28.29 18.98 35.91
CA LYS A 328 -26.81 19.07 35.94
C LYS A 328 -26.27 18.86 37.34
N THR A 329 -26.80 19.59 38.31
CA THR A 329 -26.33 19.58 39.70
C THR A 329 -26.49 18.20 40.33
N TYR A 330 -27.61 17.52 40.10
CA TYR A 330 -27.83 16.16 40.61
C TYR A 330 -26.82 15.16 40.03
N THR A 331 -26.62 15.16 38.71
CA THR A 331 -25.70 14.23 38.05
C THR A 331 -24.25 14.50 38.44
N VAL A 332 -23.83 15.78 38.41
CA VAL A 332 -22.47 16.20 38.77
C VAL A 332 -22.17 15.89 40.25
N ASN A 333 -23.08 16.22 41.18
CA ASN A 333 -22.88 15.93 42.59
C ASN A 333 -22.79 14.43 42.86
N THR A 334 -23.57 13.61 42.14
CA THR A 334 -23.53 12.14 42.28
C THR A 334 -22.15 11.63 41.88
N LEU A 335 -21.63 12.03 40.72
CA LEU A 335 -20.31 11.62 40.23
C LEU A 335 -19.18 12.13 41.13
N GLN A 336 -19.17 13.42 41.47
CA GLN A 336 -18.13 14.02 42.33
C GLN A 336 -18.14 13.45 43.74
N THR A 337 -19.31 13.13 44.32
CA THR A 337 -19.38 12.52 45.65
C THR A 337 -18.75 11.13 45.65
N LEU A 338 -18.97 10.34 44.59
CA LEU A 338 -18.35 9.02 44.43
C LEU A 338 -16.83 9.11 44.33
N THR A 339 -16.31 10.01 43.48
CA THR A 339 -14.87 10.24 43.34
C THR A 339 -14.24 10.65 44.67
N ASN A 340 -14.85 11.60 45.38
CA ASN A 340 -14.36 12.07 46.67
C ASN A 340 -14.39 10.98 47.76
N GLN A 341 -15.37 10.07 47.72
CA GLN A 341 -15.41 8.91 48.63
C GLN A 341 -14.27 7.92 48.36
N LEU A 342 -13.84 7.79 47.10
CA LEU A 342 -12.75 6.92 46.70
C LEU A 342 -11.38 7.55 46.98
N LEU A 343 -11.23 8.86 46.80
CA LEU A 343 -9.98 9.60 47.05
C LEU A 343 -9.67 9.80 48.55
N LYS A 344 -10.67 9.93 49.42
CA LYS A 344 -10.48 10.22 50.86
C LYS A 344 -10.01 9.02 51.71
N ARG A 345 -9.70 7.87 51.10
CA ARG A 345 -9.31 6.66 51.82
C ARG A 345 -7.79 6.62 52.04
N ASP A 346 -7.38 6.36 53.29
CA ASP A 346 -5.99 6.48 53.80
C ASP A 346 -4.91 5.75 52.97
N PRO A 347 -3.70 6.32 52.86
CA PRO A 347 -2.53 5.73 52.19
C PRO A 347 -1.87 4.55 52.96
N SER A 348 -2.41 4.13 54.10
CA SER A 348 -1.85 3.05 54.94
C SER A 348 -2.39 1.65 54.63
N SER A 349 -3.44 1.53 53.81
CA SER A 349 -3.80 0.25 53.19
C SER A 349 -3.31 0.29 51.76
N VAL A 350 -2.10 -0.17 51.47
CA VAL A 350 -1.66 -0.39 50.08
C VAL A 350 -2.55 -1.51 49.53
N PRO A 351 -3.56 -1.24 48.70
CA PRO A 351 -4.17 -2.31 47.96
C PRO A 351 -3.12 -2.69 46.90
N ASN A 352 -2.97 -3.97 46.57
CA ASN A 352 -2.39 -4.31 45.26
C ASN A 352 -3.14 -3.47 44.21
N ALA A 353 -2.43 -2.92 43.21
CA ALA A 353 -3.03 -2.02 42.21
C ALA A 353 -4.35 -2.58 41.64
N ASP A 354 -4.42 -3.90 41.43
CA ASP A 354 -5.61 -4.66 40.99
C ASP A 354 -6.84 -4.48 41.89
N ASN A 355 -6.65 -4.41 43.21
CA ASN A 355 -7.74 -4.21 44.16
C ASN A 355 -8.29 -2.78 44.11
N ALA A 356 -7.46 -1.80 43.75
CA ALA A 356 -7.90 -0.42 43.57
C ALA A 356 -8.73 -0.25 42.29
N PHE A 357 -8.27 -0.79 41.16
CA PHE A 357 -9.02 -0.76 39.89
C PHE A 357 -10.37 -1.46 40.02
N THR A 358 -10.39 -2.68 40.56
CA THR A 358 -11.63 -3.44 40.77
C THR A 358 -12.64 -2.63 41.61
N LEU A 359 -12.16 -1.96 42.67
CA LEU A 359 -13.01 -1.13 43.52
C LEU A 359 -13.56 0.08 42.75
N PHE A 360 -12.75 0.74 41.92
CA PHE A 360 -13.18 1.89 41.12
C PHE A 360 -14.30 1.49 40.15
N TYR A 361 -14.15 0.38 39.42
CA TYR A 361 -15.16 -0.09 38.48
C TYR A 361 -16.45 -0.53 39.18
N VAL A 362 -16.36 -1.35 40.23
CA VAL A 362 -17.55 -1.85 40.95
C VAL A 362 -18.38 -0.71 41.54
N LYS A 363 -17.74 0.32 42.10
CA LYS A 363 -18.44 1.45 42.73
C LYS A 363 -19.12 2.36 41.70
N PHE A 364 -18.49 2.61 40.55
CA PHE A 364 -19.12 3.39 39.48
C PHE A 364 -20.25 2.62 38.81
N ARG A 365 -20.07 1.32 38.51
CA ARG A 365 -21.13 0.43 37.98
C ARG A 365 -22.37 0.41 38.88
N ALA A 366 -22.17 0.33 40.21
CA ALA A 366 -23.28 0.38 41.17
C ALA A 366 -24.03 1.73 41.21
N ALA A 367 -23.40 2.82 40.77
CA ALA A 367 -24.02 4.13 40.71
C ALA A 367 -24.70 4.44 39.37
N ALA A 368 -24.33 3.76 38.29
CA ALA A 368 -24.84 4.00 36.94
C ALA A 368 -26.39 4.01 36.84
N PRO A 369 -27.13 3.04 37.44
CA PRO A 369 -28.60 3.02 37.34
C PRO A 369 -29.29 4.26 37.92
N LYS A 370 -28.64 4.97 38.86
CA LYS A 370 -29.21 6.15 39.54
C LYS A 370 -29.28 7.39 38.64
N VAL A 371 -28.42 7.45 37.63
CA VAL A 371 -28.30 8.59 36.70
C VAL A 371 -28.65 8.22 35.27
N ARG A 372 -28.55 6.93 34.89
CA ARG A 372 -28.82 6.44 33.51
C ARG A 372 -30.19 6.86 32.99
N ALA A 373 -31.26 6.65 33.77
CA ALA A 373 -32.62 7.00 33.34
C ALA A 373 -32.79 8.51 33.06
N LEU A 374 -32.06 9.37 33.79
CA LEU A 374 -32.07 10.82 33.57
C LEU A 374 -31.26 11.19 32.32
N ILE A 375 -30.08 10.57 32.14
CA ILE A 375 -29.19 10.78 31.00
C ILE A 375 -29.88 10.37 29.69
N GLU A 376 -30.56 9.23 29.67
CA GLU A 376 -31.29 8.74 28.48
C GLU A 376 -32.38 9.72 28.03
N GLN A 377 -33.09 10.33 28.97
CA GLN A 377 -34.08 11.37 28.67
C GLN A 377 -33.44 12.67 28.14
N ILE A 378 -32.23 13.00 28.59
CA ILE A 378 -31.46 14.14 28.07
C ILE A 378 -30.97 13.84 26.64
N GLU A 379 -30.48 12.62 26.37
CA GLU A 379 -30.00 12.16 25.05
C GLU A 379 -31.12 12.12 24.00
N GLN A 380 -32.35 11.76 24.39
CA GLN A 380 -33.52 11.78 23.48
C GLN A 380 -33.92 13.22 23.12
N ARG A 381 -33.78 14.17 24.05
CA ARG A 381 -34.19 15.58 23.85
C ARG A 381 -33.10 16.45 23.22
N SER A 382 -31.83 16.04 23.29
CA SER A 382 -30.70 16.78 22.72
C SER A 382 -30.76 16.90 21.20
N GLU A 383 -31.49 16.03 20.51
CA GLU A 383 -31.66 16.10 19.04
C GLU A 383 -32.55 17.25 18.59
N LYS A 384 -33.48 17.70 19.46
CA LYS A 384 -34.48 18.73 19.13
C LYS A 384 -34.10 20.12 19.66
N ILE A 385 -33.38 20.19 20.80
CA ILE A 385 -33.15 21.44 21.54
C ILE A 385 -31.64 21.60 21.87
N PRO A 386 -30.99 22.71 21.46
CA PRO A 386 -29.55 22.91 21.63
C PRO A 386 -29.12 23.06 23.11
N GLU A 387 -29.99 23.58 23.98
CA GLU A 387 -29.69 23.70 25.41
C GLU A 387 -29.47 22.34 26.11
N TYR A 388 -30.12 21.27 25.63
CA TYR A 388 -29.90 19.91 26.13
C TYR A 388 -28.60 19.30 25.58
N GLN A 389 -28.19 19.67 24.36
CA GLN A 389 -26.90 19.27 23.80
C GLN A 389 -25.74 19.84 24.62
N HIS A 390 -25.86 21.11 25.08
CA HIS A 390 -24.86 21.71 25.97
C HIS A 390 -24.82 21.02 27.34
N LEU A 391 -25.98 20.72 27.94
CA LEU A 391 -26.06 19.97 29.19
C LEU A 391 -25.41 18.57 29.07
N LEU A 392 -25.70 17.83 27.99
CA LEU A 392 -25.13 16.51 27.75
C LEU A 392 -23.60 16.59 27.62
N SER A 393 -23.10 17.58 26.87
CA SER A 393 -21.67 17.85 26.74
C SER A 393 -20.99 18.11 28.09
N ASP A 394 -21.64 18.86 28.99
CA ASP A 394 -21.13 19.15 30.34
C ASP A 394 -21.14 17.90 31.24
N ILE A 395 -22.16 17.04 31.12
CA ILE A 395 -22.24 15.78 31.85
C ILE A 395 -21.14 14.81 31.37
N HIS A 396 -20.92 14.71 30.06
CA HIS A 396 -19.82 13.91 29.48
C HIS A 396 -18.47 14.41 30.02
N GLN A 397 -18.19 15.72 29.96
CA GLN A 397 -16.93 16.26 30.47
C GLN A 397 -16.77 16.00 31.98
N CYS A 398 -17.81 16.23 32.78
CA CYS A 398 -17.72 15.95 34.21
C CYS A 398 -17.43 14.47 34.50
N TYR A 399 -18.06 13.54 33.79
CA TYR A 399 -17.78 12.11 33.95
C TYR A 399 -16.30 11.82 33.63
N LEU A 400 -15.82 12.30 32.48
CA LEU A 400 -14.45 12.07 32.02
C LEU A 400 -13.41 12.67 32.97
N ASP A 401 -13.61 13.91 33.44
CA ASP A 401 -12.72 14.57 34.41
C ASP A 401 -12.62 13.78 35.73
N GLN A 402 -13.74 13.23 36.21
CA GLN A 402 -13.75 12.40 37.42
C GLN A 402 -13.01 11.06 37.21
N ARG A 403 -13.11 10.47 36.03
CA ARG A 403 -12.38 9.24 35.68
C ARG A 403 -10.88 9.51 35.52
N GLU A 404 -10.50 10.60 34.84
CA GLU A 404 -9.10 11.03 34.67
C GLU A 404 -8.41 11.19 36.03
N LEU A 405 -9.08 11.83 36.99
CA LEU A 405 -8.56 12.07 38.34
C LEU A 405 -8.29 10.78 39.14
N LEU A 406 -9.04 9.71 38.89
CA LEU A 406 -8.88 8.43 39.59
C LEU A 406 -7.86 7.51 38.90
N LEU A 407 -7.95 7.42 37.57
CA LEU A 407 -7.21 6.45 36.79
C LEU A 407 -5.79 6.92 36.46
N GLY A 408 -5.60 8.20 36.13
CA GLY A 408 -4.31 8.73 35.68
C GLY A 408 -3.16 8.40 36.65
N PRO A 409 -3.24 8.80 37.94
CA PRO A 409 -2.19 8.49 38.91
C PRO A 409 -1.98 6.99 39.15
N SER A 410 -3.07 6.21 39.16
CA SER A 410 -3.04 4.77 39.42
C SER A 410 -2.37 4.00 38.28
N ILE A 411 -2.67 4.37 37.03
CA ILE A 411 -2.06 3.81 35.82
C ILE A 411 -0.57 4.15 35.78
N ALA A 412 -0.21 5.42 35.98
CA ALA A 412 1.19 5.84 35.98
C ALA A 412 2.02 5.10 37.04
N CYS A 413 1.47 4.89 38.24
CA CYS A 413 2.11 4.12 39.30
C CYS A 413 2.30 2.65 38.90
N THR A 414 1.26 2.00 38.37
CA THR A 414 1.28 0.59 37.95
C THR A 414 2.28 0.36 36.81
N VAL A 415 2.30 1.23 35.80
CA VAL A 415 3.26 1.15 34.68
C VAL A 415 4.70 1.33 35.17
N THR A 416 4.92 2.22 36.14
CA THR A 416 6.24 2.40 36.77
C THR A 416 6.65 1.16 37.57
N GLU A 417 5.71 0.54 38.28
CA GLU A 417 5.94 -0.71 39.01
C GLU A 417 6.30 -1.87 38.07
N LEU A 418 5.57 -2.04 36.97
CA LEU A 418 5.87 -3.04 35.92
C LEU A 418 7.28 -2.85 35.37
N THR A 419 7.70 -1.59 35.18
CA THR A 419 9.05 -1.26 34.71
C THR A 419 10.13 -1.68 35.72
N SER A 420 9.86 -1.49 37.02
CA SER A 420 10.79 -1.91 38.07
C SER A 420 10.97 -3.42 38.17
N GLN A 421 9.92 -4.20 37.87
CA GLN A 421 9.92 -5.66 37.94
C GLN A 421 10.64 -6.31 36.74
N ASN A 422 10.48 -5.75 35.54
CA ASN A 422 10.94 -6.37 34.28
C ASN A 422 12.16 -5.68 33.63
N ASN A 423 13.04 -5.04 34.41
CA ASN A 423 14.15 -4.23 33.89
C ASN A 423 15.18 -4.99 33.02
N ARG A 424 15.15 -6.34 32.98
CA ARG A 424 16.05 -7.15 32.13
C ARG A 424 15.44 -7.57 30.80
N ASP A 425 14.11 -7.61 30.70
CA ASP A 425 13.40 -8.08 29.52
C ASP A 425 12.43 -7.00 29.01
N HIS A 426 12.93 -6.20 28.07
CA HIS A 426 12.16 -5.13 27.44
C HIS A 426 10.94 -5.66 26.68
N CYS A 427 11.01 -6.87 26.12
CA CYS A 427 9.93 -7.46 25.34
C CYS A 427 8.79 -7.93 26.26
N ALA A 428 9.12 -8.58 27.38
CA ALA A 428 8.11 -8.95 28.38
C ALA A 428 7.46 -7.73 29.03
N LEU A 429 8.22 -6.66 29.27
CA LEU A 429 7.70 -5.40 29.79
C LEU A 429 6.68 -4.77 28.84
N VAL A 430 7.01 -4.65 27.56
CA VAL A 430 6.10 -4.05 26.56
C VAL A 430 4.83 -4.90 26.41
N ARG A 431 4.93 -6.24 26.34
CA ARG A 431 3.75 -7.12 26.32
C ARG A 431 2.85 -6.92 27.52
N SER A 432 3.43 -6.90 28.73
CA SER A 432 2.67 -6.76 29.97
C SER A 432 2.01 -5.39 30.08
N GLY A 433 2.71 -4.32 29.71
CA GLY A 433 2.17 -2.96 29.72
C GLY A 433 1.08 -2.73 28.67
N CYS A 434 1.25 -3.27 27.46
CA CYS A 434 0.22 -3.21 26.42
C CYS A 434 -1.02 -4.03 26.80
N ALA A 435 -0.85 -5.26 27.33
CA ALA A 435 -1.97 -6.08 27.79
C ALA A 435 -2.76 -5.40 28.92
N PHE A 436 -2.06 -4.80 29.88
CA PHE A 436 -2.69 -4.00 30.94
C PHE A 436 -3.51 -2.84 30.38
N MET A 437 -2.95 -2.05 29.46
CA MET A 437 -3.68 -0.91 28.87
C MET A 437 -4.86 -1.34 28.00
N VAL A 438 -4.77 -2.47 27.30
CA VAL A 438 -5.90 -3.04 26.54
C VAL A 438 -7.08 -3.32 27.48
N HIS A 439 -6.82 -3.94 28.64
CA HIS A 439 -7.87 -4.18 29.64
C HIS A 439 -8.48 -2.89 30.18
N VAL A 440 -7.65 -1.89 30.52
CA VAL A 440 -8.15 -0.58 30.98
C VAL A 440 -9.06 0.09 29.94
N CYS A 441 -8.67 0.08 28.66
CA CYS A 441 -9.48 0.67 27.58
C CYS A 441 -10.81 -0.07 27.37
N GLN A 442 -10.80 -1.40 27.45
CA GLN A 442 -12.01 -2.22 27.34
C GLN A 442 -12.95 -1.98 28.54
N ASP A 443 -12.42 -1.97 29.76
CA ASP A 443 -13.20 -1.77 30.97
C ASP A 443 -13.81 -0.36 31.04
N GLU A 444 -13.09 0.68 30.60
CA GLU A 444 -13.64 2.04 30.51
C GLU A 444 -14.74 2.15 29.44
N HIS A 445 -14.58 1.50 28.29
CA HIS A 445 -15.63 1.46 27.27
C HIS A 445 -16.90 0.77 27.79
N GLN A 446 -16.75 -0.37 28.48
CA GLN A 446 -17.88 -1.08 29.08
C GLN A 446 -18.57 -0.23 30.15
N LEU A 447 -17.80 0.40 31.03
CA LEU A 447 -18.35 1.27 32.07
C LEU A 447 -19.06 2.50 31.47
N TYR A 448 -18.48 3.12 30.44
CA TYR A 448 -19.10 4.26 29.76
C TYR A 448 -20.48 3.90 29.20
N ASN A 449 -20.60 2.72 28.56
CA ASN A 449 -21.86 2.21 28.01
C ASN A 449 -22.92 1.89 29.09
N GLU A 450 -22.54 1.80 30.36
CA GLU A 450 -23.49 1.68 31.48
C GLU A 450 -24.10 3.03 31.87
N PHE A 451 -23.42 4.15 31.60
CA PHE A 451 -23.92 5.50 31.88
C PHE A 451 -24.61 6.16 30.68
N PHE A 452 -24.08 5.95 29.47
CA PHE A 452 -24.50 6.64 28.25
C PHE A 452 -24.95 5.65 27.17
N THR A 453 -25.88 6.06 26.31
CA THR A 453 -26.34 5.22 25.19
C THR A 453 -25.71 5.61 23.86
N LYS A 454 -25.27 6.88 23.72
CA LYS A 454 -24.62 7.38 22.50
C LYS A 454 -23.08 7.44 22.66
N PRO A 455 -22.31 6.93 21.69
CA PRO A 455 -20.85 7.06 21.70
C PRO A 455 -20.42 8.53 21.56
N THR A 456 -19.28 8.90 22.14
CA THR A 456 -18.76 10.27 22.10
C THR A 456 -17.24 10.26 21.91
N SER A 457 -16.74 11.08 20.98
CA SER A 457 -15.30 11.22 20.68
C SER A 457 -14.44 11.69 21.86
N LYS A 458 -15.04 12.35 22.86
CA LYS A 458 -14.38 12.77 24.10
C LYS A 458 -13.92 11.59 24.97
N LEU A 459 -14.56 10.42 24.83
CA LEU A 459 -14.07 9.21 25.50
C LEU A 459 -12.72 8.80 24.91
N ASP A 460 -12.58 8.87 23.58
CA ASP A 460 -11.31 8.59 22.89
C ASP A 460 -10.22 9.58 23.33
N GLU A 461 -10.55 10.87 23.48
CA GLU A 461 -9.62 11.89 24.02
C GLU A 461 -9.12 11.53 25.44
N LEU A 462 -10.00 11.03 26.32
CA LEU A 462 -9.59 10.57 27.66
C LEU A 462 -8.68 9.34 27.56
N LEU A 463 -9.07 8.35 26.77
CA LEU A 463 -8.30 7.11 26.62
C LEU A 463 -6.92 7.39 26.01
N GLU A 464 -6.82 8.33 25.07
CA GLU A 464 -5.55 8.78 24.50
C GLU A 464 -4.65 9.37 25.59
N LYS A 465 -5.17 10.29 26.43
CA LYS A 465 -4.41 10.84 27.58
C LYS A 465 -3.92 9.76 28.54
N LEU A 466 -4.74 8.75 28.84
CA LEU A 466 -4.33 7.64 29.70
C LEU A 466 -3.23 6.79 29.04
N CYS A 467 -3.33 6.55 27.73
CA CYS A 467 -2.32 5.80 26.97
C CYS A 467 -0.98 6.54 26.86
N VAL A 468 -0.98 7.88 26.89
CA VAL A 468 0.27 8.68 26.95
C VAL A 468 1.13 8.30 28.15
N SER A 469 0.53 7.91 29.28
CA SER A 469 1.29 7.47 30.47
C SER A 469 2.12 6.20 30.21
N LEU A 470 1.62 5.29 29.37
CA LEU A 470 2.38 4.10 28.95
C LEU A 470 3.56 4.51 28.05
N TYR A 471 3.28 5.39 27.10
CA TYR A 471 4.27 5.89 26.15
C TYR A 471 5.40 6.66 26.84
N ASP A 472 5.10 7.54 27.78
CA ASP A 472 6.10 8.34 28.50
C ASP A 472 7.10 7.49 29.30
N VAL A 473 6.66 6.32 29.79
CA VAL A 473 7.52 5.37 30.52
C VAL A 473 8.35 4.53 29.55
N PHE A 474 7.78 4.09 28.44
CA PHE A 474 8.47 3.23 27.48
C PHE A 474 9.43 3.96 26.55
N ARG A 475 9.14 5.23 26.21
CA ARG A 475 9.97 6.03 25.30
C ARG A 475 11.44 6.13 25.75
N PRO A 476 11.77 6.46 27.02
CA PRO A 476 13.16 6.45 27.48
C PRO A 476 13.83 5.07 27.33
N LEU A 477 13.10 3.98 27.57
CA LEU A 477 13.65 2.63 27.44
C LEU A 477 14.02 2.33 25.99
N ILE A 478 13.11 2.62 25.04
CA ILE A 478 13.31 2.40 23.60
C ILE A 478 14.55 3.14 23.09
N ILE A 479 14.74 4.40 23.50
CA ILE A 479 15.90 5.21 23.08
C ILE A 479 17.24 4.58 23.51
N HIS A 480 17.27 3.89 24.64
CA HIS A 480 18.49 3.28 25.17
C HIS A 480 18.76 1.87 24.64
N VAL A 481 17.83 1.24 23.90
CA VAL A 481 18.09 -0.07 23.30
C VAL A 481 19.16 0.04 22.22
N ILE A 482 20.15 -0.87 22.30
CA ILE A 482 21.33 -0.90 21.43
C ILE A 482 21.27 -2.07 20.44
N HIS A 483 20.70 -3.20 20.86
CA HIS A 483 20.67 -4.47 20.13
C HIS A 483 19.59 -4.45 19.04
N LEU A 484 19.98 -4.89 17.84
CA LEU A 484 19.10 -4.92 16.67
C LEU A 484 17.99 -5.97 16.84
N GLU A 485 18.34 -7.09 17.48
CA GLU A 485 17.44 -8.21 17.74
C GLU A 485 16.27 -7.77 18.63
N THR A 486 16.58 -7.13 19.77
CA THR A 486 15.57 -6.62 20.70
C THR A 486 14.65 -5.61 20.02
N LEU A 487 15.20 -4.67 19.23
CA LEU A 487 14.38 -3.70 18.49
C LEU A 487 13.48 -4.38 17.44
N SER A 488 13.98 -5.37 16.72
CA SER A 488 13.18 -6.12 15.75
C SER A 488 12.05 -6.92 16.41
N GLU A 489 12.31 -7.51 17.59
CA GLU A 489 11.29 -8.22 18.36
C GLU A 489 10.24 -7.26 18.91
N LEU A 490 10.65 -6.08 19.40
CA LEU A 490 9.72 -5.03 19.82
C LEU A 490 8.82 -4.57 18.67
N CYS A 491 9.36 -4.36 17.46
CA CYS A 491 8.55 -4.10 16.27
C CYS A 491 7.55 -5.23 16.00
N GLY A 492 7.99 -6.49 16.09
CA GLY A 492 7.14 -7.66 15.90
C GLY A 492 5.99 -7.75 16.92
N ILE A 493 6.26 -7.45 18.19
CA ILE A 493 5.24 -7.43 19.25
C ILE A 493 4.23 -6.33 19.00
N LEU A 494 4.69 -5.09 18.79
CA LEU A 494 3.79 -3.95 18.63
C LEU A 494 2.93 -4.06 17.36
N LYS A 495 3.53 -4.55 16.26
CA LYS A 495 2.82 -4.71 14.99
C LYS A 495 1.90 -5.92 14.97
N ASN A 496 2.44 -7.12 15.21
CA ASN A 496 1.69 -8.36 15.00
C ASN A 496 0.83 -8.70 16.23
N GLU A 497 1.41 -8.67 17.44
CA GLU A 497 0.68 -9.08 18.64
C GLU A 497 -0.30 -7.97 19.11
N VAL A 498 0.09 -6.70 19.08
CA VAL A 498 -0.75 -5.62 19.63
C VAL A 498 -1.69 -5.02 18.58
N LEU A 499 -1.18 -4.55 17.44
CA LEU A 499 -2.01 -3.89 16.43
C LEU A 499 -2.84 -4.86 15.59
N GLU A 500 -2.26 -5.96 15.10
CA GLU A 500 -2.98 -6.94 14.28
C GLU A 500 -3.88 -7.86 15.14
N ASP A 501 -3.36 -8.49 16.21
CA ASP A 501 -4.18 -9.43 16.98
C ASP A 501 -5.15 -8.75 17.98
N HIS A 502 -4.73 -7.75 18.76
CA HIS A 502 -5.61 -7.15 19.78
C HIS A 502 -6.51 -6.03 19.26
N VAL A 503 -5.94 -5.08 18.50
CA VAL A 503 -6.69 -3.89 18.05
C VAL A 503 -7.65 -4.20 16.90
N GLN A 504 -7.25 -5.02 15.92
CA GLN A 504 -8.12 -5.32 14.76
C GLN A 504 -9.41 -6.05 15.18
N ASN A 505 -9.34 -6.86 16.24
CA ASN A 505 -10.50 -7.56 16.79
C ASN A 505 -11.46 -6.65 17.58
N ASN A 506 -11.00 -5.51 18.10
CA ASN A 506 -11.80 -4.57 18.92
C ASN A 506 -11.60 -3.11 18.48
N ALA A 507 -11.71 -2.85 17.17
CA ALA A 507 -11.32 -1.57 16.56
C ALA A 507 -12.06 -0.35 17.15
N GLU A 508 -13.34 -0.48 17.52
CA GLU A 508 -14.12 0.61 18.11
C GLU A 508 -13.66 0.98 19.53
N GLN A 509 -13.27 -0.01 20.35
CA GLN A 509 -12.91 0.22 21.75
C GLN A 509 -11.44 0.61 21.94
N LEU A 510 -10.58 0.20 21.01
CA LEU A 510 -9.12 0.35 21.11
C LEU A 510 -8.55 1.40 20.16
N GLY A 511 -9.39 2.25 19.54
CA GLY A 511 -8.95 3.28 18.60
C GLY A 511 -7.91 4.24 19.18
N ALA A 512 -8.16 4.76 20.39
CA ALA A 512 -7.23 5.66 21.10
C ALA A 512 -5.91 4.98 21.51
N PHE A 513 -5.99 3.74 21.99
CA PHE A 513 -4.81 2.94 22.33
C PHE A 513 -3.96 2.63 21.08
N ALA A 514 -4.62 2.33 19.96
CA ALA A 514 -3.95 2.08 18.69
C ALA A 514 -3.14 3.29 18.21
N ALA A 515 -3.61 4.53 18.44
CA ALA A 515 -2.86 5.74 18.12
C ALA A 515 -1.55 5.82 18.93
N GLY A 516 -1.61 5.62 20.25
CA GLY A 516 -0.43 5.62 21.11
C GLY A 516 0.57 4.50 20.78
N VAL A 517 0.07 3.29 20.48
CA VAL A 517 0.92 2.16 20.08
C VAL A 517 1.54 2.38 18.70
N LYS A 518 0.83 2.97 17.73
CA LYS A 518 1.40 3.32 16.42
C LYS A 518 2.54 4.32 16.56
N GLN A 519 2.35 5.37 17.36
CA GLN A 519 3.42 6.32 17.64
C GLN A 519 4.63 5.64 18.29
N MET A 520 4.40 4.72 19.23
CA MET A 520 5.49 3.94 19.84
C MET A 520 6.18 3.02 18.83
N LEU A 521 5.43 2.38 17.93
CA LEU A 521 5.99 1.55 16.86
C LEU A 521 6.88 2.36 15.91
N GLU A 522 6.44 3.57 15.54
CA GLU A 522 7.22 4.51 14.73
C GLU A 522 8.55 4.87 15.42
N ASP A 523 8.54 5.23 16.70
CA ASP A 523 9.76 5.50 17.50
C ASP A 523 10.72 4.29 17.54
N VAL A 524 10.18 3.06 17.72
CA VAL A 524 11.00 1.83 17.69
C VAL A 524 11.57 1.58 16.30
N GLN A 525 10.78 1.80 15.23
CA GLN A 525 11.22 1.66 13.85
C GLN A 525 12.31 2.68 13.48
N GLU A 526 12.15 3.95 13.85
CA GLU A 526 13.17 4.98 13.66
C GLU A 526 14.47 4.60 14.38
N ARG A 527 14.36 4.11 15.63
CA ARG A 527 15.51 3.64 16.38
C ARG A 527 16.17 2.42 15.73
N LEU A 528 15.38 1.48 15.22
CA LEU A 528 15.86 0.31 14.49
C LEU A 528 16.62 0.71 13.22
N VAL A 529 16.09 1.66 12.45
CA VAL A 529 16.73 2.22 11.25
C VAL A 529 18.07 2.88 11.61
N TYR A 530 18.10 3.71 12.65
CA TYR A 530 19.32 4.37 13.11
C TYR A 530 20.39 3.35 13.55
N ARG A 531 20.01 2.36 14.37
CA ARG A 531 20.93 1.30 14.82
C ARG A 531 21.41 0.42 13.67
N THR A 532 20.55 0.17 12.68
CA THR A 532 20.91 -0.55 11.45
C THR A 532 21.99 0.20 10.67
N HIS A 533 21.83 1.51 10.48
CA HIS A 533 22.82 2.30 9.76
C HIS A 533 24.20 2.28 10.47
N ILE A 534 24.20 2.39 11.80
CA ILE A 534 25.43 2.22 12.59
C ILE A 534 26.01 0.83 12.39
N TYR A 535 25.19 -0.23 12.49
CA TYR A 535 25.64 -1.60 12.31
C TYR A 535 26.25 -1.84 10.93
N ILE A 536 25.66 -1.29 9.86
CA ILE A 536 26.23 -1.37 8.51
C ILE A 536 27.61 -0.70 8.47
N GLN A 537 27.73 0.50 9.04
CA GLN A 537 29.00 1.22 9.06
C GLN A 537 30.08 0.52 9.91
N THR A 538 29.75 0.03 11.11
CA THR A 538 30.72 -0.55 12.03
C THR A 538 31.04 -2.00 11.70
N ASP A 539 30.04 -2.82 11.41
CA ASP A 539 30.17 -4.28 11.32
C ASP A 539 30.29 -4.83 9.90
N ILE A 540 29.95 -4.03 8.87
CA ILE A 540 30.09 -4.44 7.46
C ILE A 540 31.18 -3.60 6.77
N THR A 541 31.00 -2.27 6.70
CA THR A 541 31.95 -1.37 6.01
C THR A 541 33.27 -1.26 6.76
N GLY A 542 33.20 -1.10 8.09
CA GLY A 542 34.37 -1.01 8.97
C GLY A 542 35.02 -2.35 9.31
N TYR A 543 34.53 -3.46 8.75
CA TYR A 543 35.04 -4.79 9.07
C TYR A 543 36.47 -4.98 8.60
N LYS A 544 37.37 -5.29 9.54
CA LYS A 544 38.76 -5.66 9.26
C LYS A 544 38.89 -7.19 9.29
N PRO A 545 39.22 -7.84 8.16
CA PRO A 545 39.32 -9.29 8.12
C PRO A 545 40.44 -9.81 9.02
N ALA A 546 40.14 -10.80 9.85
CA ALA A 546 41.15 -11.50 10.62
C ALA A 546 41.99 -12.41 9.69
N PRO A 547 43.23 -12.77 10.06
CA PRO A 547 44.06 -13.67 9.24
C PRO A 547 43.40 -15.05 9.02
N GLY A 548 42.57 -15.51 9.97
CA GLY A 548 41.77 -16.74 9.82
C GLY A 548 40.60 -16.62 8.84
N ASP A 549 40.07 -15.42 8.61
CA ASP A 549 38.99 -15.18 7.63
C ASP A 549 39.52 -15.19 6.19
N LEU A 550 40.81 -14.89 6.00
CA LEU A 550 41.50 -14.86 4.71
C LEU A 550 42.20 -16.19 4.38
N ALA A 551 42.07 -17.21 5.24
CA ALA A 551 42.75 -18.51 5.12
C ALA A 551 42.13 -19.41 4.04
N TYR A 552 42.01 -18.90 2.80
CA TYR A 552 41.59 -19.65 1.62
C TYR A 552 42.82 -19.93 0.74
N PRO A 553 42.97 -21.14 0.16
CA PRO A 553 42.04 -22.28 0.16
C PRO A 553 42.17 -23.24 1.35
N ASP A 554 43.14 -23.03 2.27
CA ASP A 554 43.48 -23.97 3.35
C ASP A 554 42.25 -24.38 4.20
N LYS A 555 41.35 -23.43 4.49
CA LYS A 555 40.07 -23.68 5.19
C LYS A 555 39.13 -24.62 4.44
N LEU A 556 39.12 -24.57 3.10
CA LEU A 556 38.28 -25.43 2.27
C LEU A 556 38.88 -26.83 2.12
N VAL A 557 40.20 -26.94 2.01
CA VAL A 557 40.91 -28.24 1.97
C VAL A 557 40.69 -29.01 3.27
N MET A 558 40.91 -28.36 4.41
CA MET A 558 40.69 -28.98 5.73
C MET A 558 39.26 -29.51 5.89
N MET A 559 38.27 -28.79 5.35
CA MET A 559 36.88 -29.22 5.40
C MET A 559 36.53 -30.33 4.41
N GLU A 560 37.16 -30.35 3.24
CA GLU A 560 37.03 -31.48 2.33
C GLU A 560 37.60 -32.75 2.96
N GLU A 561 38.74 -32.66 3.66
CA GLU A 561 39.34 -33.75 4.43
C GLU A 561 38.43 -34.22 5.57
N ILE A 562 37.85 -33.29 6.33
CA ILE A 562 36.86 -33.61 7.38
C ILE A 562 35.63 -34.30 6.76
N ALA A 563 35.07 -33.77 5.66
CA ALA A 563 33.91 -34.35 5.00
C ALA A 563 34.20 -35.73 4.40
N GLN A 564 35.40 -35.96 3.88
CA GLN A 564 35.85 -37.27 3.42
C GLN A 564 36.01 -38.25 4.58
N SER A 565 36.61 -37.81 5.70
CA SER A 565 36.73 -38.64 6.91
C SER A 565 35.37 -39.04 7.50
N LEU A 566 34.39 -38.12 7.54
CA LEU A 566 33.02 -38.41 8.00
C LEU A 566 32.29 -39.38 7.05
N LYS A 567 32.48 -39.24 5.74
CA LYS A 567 31.92 -40.19 4.75
C LYS A 567 32.57 -41.56 4.87
N ASP A 568 33.85 -41.62 5.18
CA ASP A 568 34.58 -42.86 5.37
C ASP A 568 34.25 -43.53 6.72
N GLU A 569 33.95 -42.74 7.78
CA GLU A 569 33.40 -43.23 9.05
C GLU A 569 31.97 -43.76 8.89
N GLN A 570 31.11 -43.05 8.15
CA GLN A 570 29.76 -43.52 7.82
C GLN A 570 29.76 -44.80 6.97
N LYS A 571 30.78 -45.01 6.12
CA LYS A 571 30.95 -46.26 5.37
C LYS A 571 31.54 -47.41 6.19
N LYS A 572 32.19 -47.11 7.33
CA LYS A 572 32.87 -48.11 8.17
C LYS A 572 32.02 -48.62 9.33
N ALA A 573 30.87 -48.03 9.65
CA ALA A 573 29.97 -48.57 10.66
C ALA A 573 29.06 -49.67 10.07
N PRO A 574 29.19 -50.96 10.46
CA PRO A 574 28.13 -51.92 10.25
C PRO A 574 27.02 -51.64 11.26
N SER A 575 25.79 -51.81 10.81
CA SER A 575 24.55 -51.77 11.56
C SER A 575 24.62 -52.51 12.91
N GLU A 576 24.69 -51.78 14.03
CA GLU A 576 24.22 -52.23 15.35
C GLU A 576 24.05 -51.06 16.33
N ALA A 577 22.85 -51.00 16.95
CA ALA A 577 22.43 -50.25 18.15
C ALA A 577 22.53 -48.69 18.11
N SER A 578 21.40 -47.96 18.06
CA SER A 578 20.52 -47.59 19.19
C SER A 578 21.15 -46.63 20.21
N PHE A 579 20.67 -45.36 20.15
CA PHE A 579 20.52 -44.37 21.25
C PHE A 579 21.77 -43.78 21.92
N SER A 580 22.03 -42.47 21.73
CA SER A 580 21.58 -41.41 22.66
C SER A 580 22.15 -40.02 22.28
N ASP A 581 21.25 -39.05 22.22
CA ASP A 581 21.49 -37.62 22.05
C ASP A 581 22.40 -37.03 23.14
N VAL A 582 23.41 -36.27 22.71
CA VAL A 582 23.91 -35.11 23.48
C VAL A 582 23.88 -33.92 22.52
N ARG A 583 22.74 -33.23 22.49
CA ARG A 583 22.61 -31.87 21.94
C ARG A 583 22.98 -30.88 23.03
N LEU A 584 24.05 -30.13 22.82
CA LEU A 584 24.29 -28.88 23.54
C LEU A 584 23.33 -27.81 23.00
N GLU A 585 22.73 -27.10 23.95
CA GLU A 585 21.67 -26.12 23.80
C GLU A 585 22.11 -24.87 23.01
N GLU A 586 21.32 -24.48 22.01
CA GLU A 586 21.06 -23.07 21.70
C GLU A 586 19.55 -22.90 21.73
N GLY A 587 19.07 -22.10 22.68
CA GLY A 587 17.66 -21.87 22.93
C GLY A 587 17.07 -20.83 21.99
N GLU A 588 16.05 -21.24 21.23
CA GLU A 588 15.04 -20.33 20.68
C GLU A 588 13.65 -20.90 20.97
N SER A 589 12.89 -20.09 21.72
CA SER A 589 11.45 -19.81 21.59
C SER A 589 10.57 -20.89 20.93
N GLY A 590 9.93 -21.68 21.79
CA GLY A 590 8.78 -22.49 21.41
C GLY A 590 7.51 -21.65 21.23
N SER A 591 6.92 -21.72 20.05
CA SER A 591 5.47 -21.61 19.85
C SER A 591 4.94 -22.95 19.37
N LEU A 592 4.12 -23.59 20.22
CA LEU A 592 3.20 -24.69 19.91
C LEU A 592 1.83 -24.04 19.72
N ARG A 593 1.05 -24.34 18.67
CA ARG A 593 0.27 -25.58 18.55
C ARG A 593 -0.13 -25.89 17.10
N LYS A 594 -0.09 -27.18 16.76
CA LYS A 594 -0.66 -27.81 15.56
C LYS A 594 -2.15 -28.10 15.73
N SER A 595 -2.88 -28.17 14.61
CA SER A 595 -4.02 -29.08 14.43
C SER A 595 -3.94 -29.75 13.05
N ASP A 596 -4.22 -31.04 13.04
CA ASP A 596 -4.09 -32.03 11.96
C ASP A 596 -4.86 -31.73 10.66
N SER A 597 -4.29 -32.20 9.54
CA SER A 597 -4.97 -33.15 8.65
C SER A 597 -4.02 -33.75 7.61
N THR A 598 -4.07 -35.07 7.52
CA THR A 598 -3.50 -35.98 6.51
C THR A 598 -3.72 -35.56 5.06
N ASP A 599 -2.67 -35.58 4.23
CA ASP A 599 -2.78 -36.13 2.87
C ASP A 599 -1.42 -36.42 2.19
N SER A 600 -1.51 -37.32 1.23
CA SER A 600 -0.53 -38.27 0.69
C SER A 600 0.58 -37.80 -0.28
N LEU A 601 1.70 -38.52 -0.21
CA LEU A 601 2.56 -39.04 -1.31
C LEU A 601 3.04 -38.09 -2.43
N ASN A 602 4.33 -37.68 -2.34
CA ASN A 602 5.31 -37.74 -3.45
C ASN A 602 6.73 -37.36 -2.95
N PRO A 603 7.74 -38.25 -3.01
CA PRO A 603 9.11 -37.87 -2.67
C PRO A 603 9.74 -37.16 -3.88
N ARG A 604 9.88 -35.83 -3.80
CA ARG A 604 10.82 -35.09 -4.67
C ARG A 604 12.25 -35.45 -4.27
N PRO A 605 13.20 -35.51 -5.22
CA PRO A 605 14.55 -35.98 -4.95
C PRO A 605 15.22 -35.02 -3.97
N GLN A 606 15.59 -35.54 -2.80
CA GLN A 606 16.44 -34.85 -1.85
C GLN A 606 17.78 -34.55 -2.55
N ASN A 607 18.02 -33.27 -2.84
CA ASN A 607 19.38 -32.79 -3.00
C ASN A 607 20.10 -33.10 -1.69
N THR A 608 21.07 -33.99 -1.75
CA THR A 608 21.98 -34.29 -0.64
C THR A 608 22.70 -33.01 -0.26
N ILE A 609 22.22 -32.34 0.80
CA ILE A 609 22.87 -31.17 1.38
C ILE A 609 24.25 -31.62 1.90
N SER A 610 25.31 -31.04 1.34
CA SER A 610 26.69 -31.26 1.76
C SER A 610 26.92 -30.59 3.12
N PRO A 611 27.76 -31.15 4.02
CA PRO A 611 28.08 -30.55 5.34
C PRO A 611 28.73 -29.15 5.28
N ALA A 612 29.05 -28.64 4.08
CA ALA A 612 29.55 -27.29 3.85
C ALA A 612 28.46 -26.19 3.95
N ASP A 613 27.18 -26.55 4.12
CA ASP A 613 26.05 -25.61 4.26
C ASP A 613 25.81 -25.13 5.71
N LEU A 614 26.72 -25.39 6.66
CA LEU A 614 26.65 -24.73 7.96
C LEU A 614 27.03 -23.25 7.82
N HIS A 615 26.15 -22.36 8.28
CA HIS A 615 26.32 -20.89 8.39
C HIS A 615 27.66 -20.42 9.01
N GLY A 616 28.48 -21.33 9.58
CA GLY A 616 29.84 -21.07 10.06
C GLY A 616 30.93 -20.93 8.98
N MET A 617 30.62 -21.23 7.71
CA MET A 617 31.61 -21.13 6.61
C MET A 617 31.57 -19.83 5.82
N TRP A 618 30.51 -19.04 5.96
CA TRP A 618 30.34 -17.81 5.20
C TRP A 618 31.35 -16.77 5.67
N TYR A 619 31.83 -15.97 4.73
CA TYR A 619 32.61 -14.79 5.07
C TYR A 619 31.80 -13.90 6.03
N PRO A 620 32.38 -13.40 7.14
CA PRO A 620 31.63 -12.78 8.22
C PRO A 620 30.71 -11.63 7.79
N THR A 621 31.11 -10.80 6.83
CA THR A 621 30.25 -9.71 6.34
C THR A 621 29.01 -10.21 5.62
N VAL A 622 29.10 -11.31 4.86
CA VAL A 622 27.93 -11.94 4.21
C VAL A 622 26.92 -12.40 5.24
N ARG A 623 27.38 -13.09 6.30
CA ARG A 623 26.51 -13.52 7.40
C ARG A 623 25.86 -12.33 8.10
N ARG A 624 26.65 -11.31 8.44
CA ARG A 624 26.18 -10.09 9.13
C ARG A 624 25.13 -9.34 8.31
N THR A 625 25.34 -9.22 6.99
CA THR A 625 24.37 -8.61 6.08
C THR A 625 23.07 -9.40 6.01
N LEU A 626 23.13 -10.73 5.86
CA LEU A 626 21.92 -11.55 5.73
C LEU A 626 21.09 -11.58 7.03
N VAL A 627 21.74 -11.68 8.19
CA VAL A 627 21.06 -11.59 9.49
C VAL A 627 20.37 -10.24 9.63
N CYS A 628 21.07 -9.15 9.31
CA CYS A 628 20.52 -7.80 9.32
C CYS A 628 19.27 -7.70 8.41
N LEU A 629 19.36 -8.11 7.14
CA LEU A 629 18.24 -8.09 6.21
C LEU A 629 17.04 -8.90 6.71
N SER A 630 17.27 -10.09 7.27
CA SER A 630 16.21 -10.96 7.78
C SER A 630 15.42 -10.32 8.93
N LYS A 631 16.09 -9.57 9.80
CA LYS A 631 15.47 -8.90 10.95
C LYS A 631 14.71 -7.63 10.55
N LEU A 632 15.15 -6.94 9.50
CA LEU A 632 14.48 -5.73 9.02
C LEU A 632 13.23 -6.01 8.19
N TYR A 633 13.23 -7.14 7.47
CA TYR A 633 12.23 -7.47 6.45
C TYR A 633 10.76 -7.36 6.91
N ARG A 634 10.44 -7.80 8.14
CA ARG A 634 9.06 -7.76 8.67
C ARG A 634 8.73 -6.50 9.49
N CYS A 635 9.77 -5.76 9.89
CA CYS A 635 9.69 -4.73 10.92
C CYS A 635 9.56 -3.32 10.34
N ILE A 636 10.00 -3.11 9.09
CA ILE A 636 10.16 -1.77 8.50
C ILE A 636 9.37 -1.68 7.19
N ASP A 637 8.94 -0.47 6.83
CA ASP A 637 8.31 -0.20 5.55
C ASP A 637 9.21 -0.51 4.36
N ARG A 638 8.58 -0.99 3.28
CA ARG A 638 9.25 -1.42 2.05
C ARG A 638 10.23 -0.38 1.51
N ALA A 639 9.89 0.91 1.52
CA ALA A 639 10.75 1.96 0.97
C ALA A 639 12.05 2.15 1.79
N VAL A 640 11.93 2.12 3.12
CA VAL A 640 13.09 2.26 4.02
C VAL A 640 13.95 0.99 3.99
N PHE A 641 13.31 -0.19 3.97
CA PHE A 641 13.99 -1.47 3.80
C PHE A 641 14.80 -1.51 2.49
N GLN A 642 14.23 -1.03 1.38
CA GLN A 642 14.93 -0.92 0.10
C GLN A 642 16.23 -0.13 0.23
N GLY A 643 16.18 1.08 0.79
CA GLY A 643 17.36 1.93 0.97
C GLY A 643 18.44 1.27 1.83
N LEU A 644 18.07 0.76 3.00
CA LEU A 644 18.99 0.07 3.92
C LEU A 644 19.58 -1.19 3.31
N SER A 645 18.77 -1.95 2.56
CA SER A 645 19.24 -3.17 1.91
C SER A 645 20.27 -2.89 0.82
N GLN A 646 20.08 -1.83 0.04
CA GLN A 646 21.04 -1.40 -0.97
C GLN A 646 22.37 -1.00 -0.32
N GLU A 647 22.33 -0.23 0.77
CA GLU A 647 23.53 0.18 1.51
C GLU A 647 24.27 -1.04 2.08
N ALA A 648 23.55 -1.95 2.76
CA ALA A 648 24.13 -3.14 3.37
C ALA A 648 24.74 -4.10 2.32
N LEU A 649 24.08 -4.27 1.18
CA LEU A 649 24.57 -5.11 0.09
C LEU A 649 25.76 -4.51 -0.62
N SER A 650 25.75 -3.20 -0.89
CA SER A 650 26.88 -2.49 -1.49
C SER A 650 28.12 -2.59 -0.59
N ALA A 651 27.96 -2.34 0.72
CA ALA A 651 29.04 -2.48 1.70
C ALA A 651 29.58 -3.92 1.77
N CYS A 652 28.70 -4.92 1.70
CA CYS A 652 29.10 -6.33 1.67
C CYS A 652 29.92 -6.67 0.42
N ILE A 653 29.48 -6.24 -0.76
CA ILE A 653 30.20 -6.45 -2.02
C ILE A 653 31.58 -5.78 -1.98
N GLN A 654 31.68 -4.55 -1.47
CA GLN A 654 32.97 -3.86 -1.32
C GLN A 654 33.92 -4.62 -0.38
N SER A 655 33.41 -5.14 0.74
CA SER A 655 34.20 -5.97 1.65
C SER A 655 34.68 -7.27 0.99
N LEU A 656 33.83 -7.92 0.19
CA LEU A 656 34.19 -9.12 -0.57
C LEU A 656 35.25 -8.85 -1.64
N LEU A 657 35.17 -7.71 -2.33
CA LEU A 657 36.20 -7.29 -3.30
C LEU A 657 37.55 -7.07 -2.61
N GLY A 658 37.56 -6.37 -1.47
CA GLY A 658 38.78 -6.16 -0.67
C GLY A 658 39.39 -7.47 -0.14
N ALA A 659 38.54 -8.41 0.29
CA ALA A 659 38.98 -9.74 0.70
C ALA A 659 39.56 -10.55 -0.47
N SER A 660 38.91 -10.53 -1.64
CA SER A 660 39.38 -11.16 -2.87
C SER A 660 40.76 -10.64 -3.32
N GLU A 661 40.96 -9.32 -3.28
CA GLU A 661 42.28 -8.72 -3.60
C GLU A 661 43.36 -9.14 -2.60
N SER A 662 43.02 -9.21 -1.31
CA SER A 662 43.95 -9.63 -0.26
C SER A 662 44.36 -11.09 -0.41
N ILE A 663 43.41 -11.98 -0.75
CA ILE A 663 43.69 -13.39 -1.03
C ILE A 663 44.54 -13.53 -2.30
N SER A 664 44.24 -12.73 -3.34
CA SER A 664 45.00 -12.73 -4.59
C SER A 664 46.47 -12.33 -4.40
N LYS A 665 46.76 -11.42 -3.46
CA LYS A 665 48.13 -11.01 -3.09
C LYS A 665 48.87 -12.06 -2.28
N ASN A 666 48.18 -12.78 -1.39
CA ASN A 666 48.81 -13.70 -0.43
C ASN A 666 49.04 -15.12 -0.98
N LYS A 667 48.16 -15.62 -1.86
CA LYS A 667 48.17 -17.02 -2.33
C LYS A 667 48.23 -17.07 -3.86
N THR A 668 47.08 -17.16 -4.51
CA THR A 668 46.98 -17.16 -5.98
C THR A 668 45.83 -16.26 -6.44
N GLN A 669 45.98 -15.71 -7.64
CA GLN A 669 44.93 -14.89 -8.27
C GLN A 669 43.67 -15.70 -8.60
N ILE A 670 43.82 -17.01 -8.83
CA ILE A 670 42.70 -17.94 -9.09
C ILE A 670 41.85 -18.08 -7.82
N ASP A 671 42.49 -18.27 -6.67
CA ASP A 671 41.83 -18.46 -5.38
C ASP A 671 41.04 -17.21 -4.96
N GLY A 672 41.57 -16.01 -5.24
CA GLY A 672 40.84 -14.75 -5.00
C GLY A 672 39.59 -14.61 -5.88
N GLN A 673 39.70 -14.88 -7.18
CA GLN A 673 38.56 -14.84 -8.10
C GLN A 673 37.49 -15.88 -7.78
N LEU A 674 37.88 -17.12 -7.47
CA LEU A 674 36.96 -18.17 -7.09
C LEU A 674 36.31 -17.92 -5.72
N PHE A 675 37.04 -17.32 -4.79
CA PHE A 675 36.48 -16.85 -3.51
C PHE A 675 35.37 -15.82 -3.74
N LEU A 676 35.60 -14.84 -4.62
CA LEU A 676 34.62 -13.81 -4.94
C LEU A 676 33.37 -14.40 -5.60
N ILE A 677 33.56 -15.27 -6.61
CA ILE A 677 32.45 -15.94 -7.31
C ILE A 677 31.63 -16.78 -6.33
N LYS A 678 32.26 -17.56 -5.45
CA LYS A 678 31.59 -18.38 -4.44
C LYS A 678 30.69 -17.53 -3.54
N HIS A 679 31.21 -16.44 -2.97
CA HIS A 679 30.46 -15.63 -2.02
C HIS A 679 29.38 -14.76 -2.67
N LEU A 680 29.59 -14.29 -3.91
CA LEU A 680 28.55 -13.61 -4.67
C LEU A 680 27.41 -14.54 -5.09
N LEU A 681 27.70 -15.81 -5.39
CA LEU A 681 26.67 -16.84 -5.64
C LEU A 681 25.85 -17.12 -4.39
N ILE A 682 26.50 -17.26 -3.22
CA ILE A 682 25.81 -17.44 -1.94
C ILE A 682 24.92 -16.22 -1.67
N LEU A 683 25.46 -15.00 -1.79
CA LEU A 683 24.73 -13.77 -1.56
C LEU A 683 23.50 -13.68 -2.49
N ARG A 684 23.65 -14.00 -3.78
CA ARG A 684 22.56 -14.03 -4.76
C ARG A 684 21.45 -15.01 -4.38
N GLU A 685 21.81 -16.21 -3.94
CA GLU A 685 20.85 -17.26 -3.58
C GLU A 685 20.08 -16.88 -2.30
N GLN A 686 20.78 -16.38 -1.28
CA GLN A 686 20.19 -16.05 0.02
C GLN A 686 19.30 -14.79 -0.02
N ILE A 687 19.48 -13.93 -1.03
CA ILE A 687 18.63 -12.75 -1.26
C ILE A 687 17.32 -13.16 -1.99
N ALA A 688 17.22 -14.39 -2.49
CA ALA A 688 16.08 -14.83 -3.30
C ALA A 688 14.71 -14.78 -2.61
N PRO A 689 14.58 -15.14 -1.32
CA PRO A 689 13.29 -15.05 -0.62
C PRO A 689 12.73 -13.63 -0.53
N PHE A 690 13.57 -12.59 -0.64
CA PHE A 690 13.17 -11.19 -0.45
C PHE A 690 12.87 -10.47 -1.79
N HIS A 691 12.73 -11.20 -2.90
CA HIS A 691 12.67 -10.68 -4.27
C HIS A 691 11.54 -9.69 -4.59
N THR A 692 10.40 -9.74 -3.90
CA THR A 692 9.26 -8.85 -4.16
C THR A 692 9.51 -7.40 -3.75
N GLU A 693 10.53 -7.15 -2.91
CA GLU A 693 10.66 -5.89 -2.18
C GLU A 693 11.93 -5.09 -2.48
N PHE A 694 12.93 -5.59 -3.23
CA PHE A 694 14.15 -4.80 -3.58
C PHE A 694 14.02 -3.89 -4.81
N THR A 695 12.82 -3.71 -5.34
CA THR A 695 12.60 -2.92 -6.55
C THR A 695 12.38 -1.44 -6.22
N ILE A 696 13.44 -0.63 -6.32
CA ILE A 696 13.34 0.82 -6.17
C ILE A 696 12.73 1.40 -7.45
N LYS A 697 11.67 2.21 -7.30
CA LYS A 697 11.08 2.97 -8.41
C LYS A 697 11.75 4.33 -8.51
N GLU A 698 12.89 4.42 -9.18
CA GLU A 698 13.42 5.72 -9.57
C GLU A 698 12.75 6.19 -10.87
N ILE A 699 11.99 7.28 -10.77
CA ILE A 699 11.36 7.95 -11.91
C ILE A 699 12.41 8.89 -12.51
N SER A 700 13.22 8.38 -13.43
CA SER A 700 14.11 9.23 -14.22
C SER A 700 13.43 9.64 -15.52
N LEU A 701 13.47 10.93 -15.86
CA LEU A 701 13.01 11.43 -17.15
C LEU A 701 14.10 11.15 -18.21
N ASP A 702 13.82 10.25 -19.17
CA ASP A 702 14.73 10.05 -20.31
C ASP A 702 14.51 11.14 -21.36
N LEU A 703 15.36 12.17 -21.33
CA LEU A 703 15.28 13.33 -22.22
C LEU A 703 15.95 13.10 -23.59
N LYS A 704 16.46 11.90 -23.87
CA LYS A 704 17.18 11.65 -25.14
C LYS A 704 16.27 11.79 -26.36
N LYS A 705 15.08 11.18 -26.32
CA LYS A 705 14.09 11.27 -27.41
C LYS A 705 13.59 12.69 -27.63
N THR A 706 13.29 13.40 -26.54
CA THR A 706 12.88 14.81 -26.54
C THR A 706 13.96 15.72 -27.11
N ARG A 707 15.21 15.51 -26.70
CA ARG A 707 16.36 16.25 -27.20
C ARG A 707 16.57 15.98 -28.70
N ASP A 708 16.56 14.72 -29.12
CA ASP A 708 16.83 14.35 -30.50
C ASP A 708 15.69 14.81 -31.45
N ALA A 709 14.43 14.77 -30.99
CA ALA A 709 13.28 15.33 -31.72
C ALA A 709 13.30 16.87 -31.77
N ALA A 710 13.73 17.53 -30.68
CA ALA A 710 13.91 18.98 -30.65
C ALA A 710 15.07 19.45 -31.57
N PHE A 711 16.18 18.70 -31.63
CA PHE A 711 17.28 18.98 -32.56
C PHE A 711 16.88 18.82 -34.03
N LYS A 712 15.98 17.88 -34.35
CA LYS A 712 15.39 17.77 -35.70
C LYS A 712 14.54 18.98 -36.10
N ILE A 713 13.91 19.66 -35.14
CA ILE A 713 13.15 20.91 -35.35
C ILE A 713 14.08 22.12 -35.50
N LEU A 714 15.18 22.15 -34.75
CA LEU A 714 16.12 23.28 -34.75
C LEU A 714 17.04 23.32 -36.00
N ASN A 715 17.07 22.25 -36.80
CA ASN A 715 17.90 22.18 -37.98
C ASN A 715 17.28 23.02 -39.13
N PRO A 716 17.94 24.06 -39.65
CA PRO A 716 17.32 25.03 -40.57
C PRO A 716 16.86 24.45 -41.93
N MET A 717 17.27 23.23 -42.26
CA MET A 717 16.89 22.52 -43.49
C MET A 717 15.48 21.87 -43.44
N THR A 718 14.84 21.74 -42.27
CA THR A 718 13.53 21.05 -42.11
C THR A 718 12.33 21.98 -41.94
N VAL A 719 12.55 23.30 -41.86
CA VAL A 719 11.51 24.34 -41.71
C VAL A 719 10.38 24.29 -42.78
N PRO A 720 10.62 23.95 -44.08
CA PRO A 720 9.52 23.84 -45.04
C PRO A 720 8.60 22.61 -44.87
N ARG A 721 8.91 21.68 -43.94
CA ARG A 721 8.07 20.52 -43.61
C ARG A 721 7.14 20.72 -42.41
N PHE A 722 7.22 21.87 -41.73
CA PHE A 722 6.50 22.17 -40.48
C PHE A 722 4.97 22.15 -40.60
N PHE A 723 4.42 22.37 -41.80
CA PHE A 723 2.97 22.49 -42.04
C PHE A 723 2.41 21.54 -43.13
N ARG A 724 3.14 20.48 -43.50
CA ARG A 724 2.59 19.51 -44.48
C ARG A 724 1.67 18.50 -43.78
N LEU A 725 0.44 18.37 -44.28
CA LEU A 725 -0.61 17.42 -43.84
C LEU A 725 -0.33 15.96 -44.28
N ASN A 726 0.94 15.54 -44.36
CA ASN A 726 1.31 14.16 -44.65
C ASN A 726 1.97 13.53 -43.41
N SER A 727 2.08 12.20 -43.35
CA SER A 727 2.59 11.43 -42.22
C SER A 727 4.02 11.78 -41.78
N ASN A 728 4.77 12.54 -42.58
CA ASN A 728 6.14 12.98 -42.30
C ASN A 728 6.19 14.45 -41.84
N ASN A 729 5.36 14.83 -40.87
CA ASN A 729 5.38 16.17 -40.28
C ASN A 729 6.21 16.15 -38.99
N ALA A 730 7.31 16.91 -38.98
CA ALA A 730 8.23 17.00 -37.84
C ALA A 730 7.54 17.51 -36.55
N LEU A 731 6.45 18.28 -36.67
CA LEU A 731 5.68 18.74 -35.52
C LEU A 731 4.79 17.63 -34.93
N ILE A 732 4.22 16.79 -35.80
CA ILE A 732 3.42 15.63 -35.39
C ILE A 732 4.36 14.56 -34.79
N GLU A 733 5.54 14.36 -35.38
CA GLU A 733 6.60 13.50 -34.85
C GLU A 733 7.10 14.00 -33.48
N PHE A 734 7.28 15.31 -33.27
CA PHE A 734 7.62 15.84 -31.93
C PHE A 734 6.46 15.74 -30.93
N LEU A 735 5.22 15.92 -31.35
CA LEU A 735 4.06 15.75 -30.46
C LEU A 735 3.81 14.27 -30.10
N LEU A 736 4.16 13.33 -30.98
CA LEU A 736 4.02 11.89 -30.76
C LEU A 736 5.25 11.26 -30.07
N GLU A 737 6.46 11.60 -30.51
CA GLU A 737 7.73 11.01 -30.05
C GLU A 737 8.53 11.90 -29.08
N GLY A 738 8.25 13.20 -29.03
CA GLY A 738 8.87 14.18 -28.13
C GLY A 738 8.15 14.28 -26.78
N THR A 739 7.27 13.35 -26.45
CA THR A 739 6.82 13.20 -25.06
C THR A 739 7.99 12.59 -24.25
N PRO A 740 8.40 13.22 -23.13
CA PRO A 740 9.42 12.62 -22.28
C PRO A 740 8.89 11.27 -21.78
N GLU A 741 9.53 10.20 -22.22
CA GLU A 741 9.14 8.86 -21.84
C GLU A 741 9.58 8.67 -20.39
N ILE A 742 8.61 8.56 -19.49
CA ILE A 742 8.88 8.24 -18.10
C ILE A 742 9.32 6.78 -18.07
N ARG A 743 10.64 6.56 -18.07
CA ARG A 743 11.21 5.23 -17.91
C ARG A 743 11.43 4.99 -16.44
N GLU A 744 10.59 4.14 -15.88
CA GLU A 744 10.77 3.58 -14.55
C GLU A 744 12.03 2.70 -14.57
N HIS A 745 13.14 3.22 -14.05
CA HIS A 745 14.33 2.41 -13.84
C HIS A 745 14.16 1.66 -12.52
N TYR A 746 13.81 0.37 -12.63
CA TYR A 746 13.86 -0.57 -11.52
C TYR A 746 15.33 -0.82 -11.18
N LEU A 747 15.91 0.01 -10.29
CA LEU A 747 17.18 -0.27 -9.64
C LEU A 747 16.90 -1.39 -8.64
N ASP A 748 17.39 -2.58 -8.97
CA ASP A 748 17.17 -3.79 -8.21
C ASP A 748 18.52 -4.17 -7.60
N SER A 749 18.59 -4.18 -6.26
CA SER A 749 19.79 -4.56 -5.51
C SER A 749 20.31 -5.95 -5.94
N LYS A 750 19.42 -6.84 -6.40
CA LYS A 750 19.79 -8.14 -7.01
C LYS A 750 20.52 -7.96 -8.33
N LYS A 751 20.07 -7.05 -9.21
CA LYS A 751 20.76 -6.78 -10.49
C LYS A 751 22.17 -6.27 -10.25
N ASP A 752 22.42 -5.54 -9.16
CA ASP A 752 23.76 -5.09 -8.83
C ASP A 752 24.67 -6.26 -8.39
N VAL A 753 24.16 -7.18 -7.55
CA VAL A 753 24.85 -8.43 -7.23
C VAL A 753 25.10 -9.26 -8.49
N ASP A 754 24.10 -9.43 -9.35
CA ASP A 754 24.20 -10.16 -10.62
C ASP A 754 25.22 -9.51 -11.57
N ARG A 755 25.30 -8.18 -11.60
CA ARG A 755 26.27 -7.43 -12.39
C ARG A 755 27.70 -7.67 -11.90
N HIS A 756 27.93 -7.59 -10.59
CA HIS A 756 29.24 -7.87 -10.00
C HIS A 756 29.64 -9.33 -10.18
N LEU A 757 28.70 -10.27 -10.00
CA LEU A 757 28.93 -11.69 -10.25
C LEU A 757 29.30 -11.95 -11.71
N LYS A 758 28.55 -11.37 -12.66
CA LYS A 758 28.85 -11.49 -14.09
C LYS A 758 30.23 -10.92 -14.41
N SER A 759 30.57 -9.75 -13.87
CA SER A 759 31.89 -9.14 -14.08
C SER A 759 33.02 -10.01 -13.51
N ALA A 760 32.85 -10.59 -12.32
CA ALA A 760 33.82 -11.51 -11.73
C ALA A 760 34.01 -12.78 -12.58
N CYS A 761 32.92 -13.36 -13.07
CA CYS A 761 32.96 -14.51 -13.98
C CYS A 761 33.64 -14.17 -15.31
N GLU A 762 33.34 -13.02 -15.92
CA GLU A 762 33.98 -12.57 -17.17
C GLU A 762 35.48 -12.34 -16.99
N GLN A 763 35.89 -11.70 -15.89
CA GLN A 763 37.31 -11.50 -15.55
C GLN A 763 38.03 -12.84 -15.36
N PHE A 764 37.42 -13.79 -14.64
CA PHE A 764 37.95 -15.14 -14.48
C PHE A 764 38.11 -15.84 -15.84
N ILE A 765 37.06 -15.82 -16.68
CA ILE A 765 37.08 -16.45 -18.01
C ILE A 765 38.19 -15.84 -18.88
N GLN A 766 38.30 -14.52 -18.93
CA GLN A 766 39.33 -13.81 -19.70
C GLN A 766 40.73 -14.17 -19.22
N GLN A 767 40.94 -14.18 -17.90
CA GLN A 767 42.24 -14.50 -17.33
C GLN A 767 42.64 -15.96 -17.56
N GLN A 768 41.73 -16.91 -17.37
CA GLN A 768 42.01 -18.33 -17.64
C GLN A 768 42.26 -18.55 -19.14
N THR A 769 41.48 -17.93 -20.03
CA THR A 769 41.69 -18.01 -21.49
C THR A 769 43.08 -17.49 -21.85
N LYS A 770 43.48 -16.33 -21.30
CA LYS A 770 44.80 -15.76 -21.52
C LYS A 770 45.91 -16.68 -21.02
N LEU A 771 45.79 -17.25 -19.82
CA LEU A 771 46.78 -18.19 -19.26
C LEU A 771 47.04 -19.40 -20.18
N PHE A 772 46.01 -19.89 -20.90
CA PHE A 772 46.14 -21.04 -21.78
C PHE A 772 46.63 -20.70 -23.19
N VAL A 773 46.33 -19.50 -23.71
CA VAL A 773 46.45 -19.19 -25.14
C VAL A 773 47.28 -17.93 -25.44
N GLU A 774 47.79 -17.22 -24.43
CA GLU A 774 48.54 -15.96 -24.58
C GLU A 774 49.64 -16.02 -25.66
N GLN A 775 50.43 -17.08 -25.67
CA GLN A 775 51.52 -17.25 -26.65
C GLN A 775 51.02 -17.37 -28.10
N LEU A 776 49.86 -18.01 -28.31
CA LEU A 776 49.25 -18.15 -29.63
C LEU A 776 48.53 -16.86 -30.04
N GLU A 777 47.86 -16.18 -29.11
CA GLU A 777 47.21 -14.89 -29.38
C GLU A 777 48.23 -13.81 -29.74
N GLU A 778 49.36 -13.72 -29.02
CA GLU A 778 50.43 -12.78 -29.34
C GLU A 778 50.97 -12.99 -30.75
N PHE A 779 51.21 -14.25 -31.13
CA PHE A 779 51.62 -14.61 -32.49
C PHE A 779 50.56 -14.19 -33.52
N MET A 780 49.28 -14.48 -33.28
CA MET A 780 48.18 -14.09 -34.15
C MET A 780 48.06 -12.56 -34.30
N THR A 781 48.25 -11.79 -33.22
CA THR A 781 48.26 -10.32 -33.30
C THR A 781 49.43 -9.81 -34.14
N LYS A 782 50.65 -10.36 -33.98
CA LYS A 782 51.81 -9.99 -34.80
C LYS A 782 51.56 -10.26 -36.29
N VAL A 783 50.94 -11.40 -36.63
CA VAL A 783 50.60 -11.71 -38.02
C VAL A 783 49.49 -10.79 -38.56
N SER A 784 48.46 -10.52 -37.77
CA SER A 784 47.38 -9.60 -38.16
C SER A 784 47.89 -8.17 -38.39
N ALA A 785 48.81 -7.68 -37.57
CA ALA A 785 49.44 -6.37 -37.70
C ALA A 785 50.20 -6.24 -39.03
N LEU A 786 50.96 -7.28 -39.41
CA LEU A 786 51.61 -7.37 -40.72
C LEU A 786 50.61 -7.37 -41.88
N LYS A 787 49.49 -8.10 -41.74
CA LYS A 787 48.42 -8.14 -42.76
C LYS A 787 47.78 -6.76 -42.96
N THR A 788 47.51 -6.02 -41.87
CA THR A 788 47.04 -4.62 -41.96
C THR A 788 48.08 -3.70 -42.60
N MET A 789 49.36 -3.85 -42.28
CA MET A 789 50.43 -3.03 -42.88
C MET A 789 50.60 -3.28 -44.39
N ALA A 790 50.40 -4.52 -44.86
CA ALA A 790 50.41 -4.78 -46.31
C ALA A 790 49.17 -4.26 -47.03
N SER A 791 47.99 -4.31 -46.39
CA SER A 791 46.75 -3.78 -46.99
C SER A 791 46.78 -2.25 -47.21
N GLN A 792 47.62 -1.54 -46.46
CA GLN A 792 47.83 -0.08 -46.57
C GLN A 792 48.94 0.31 -47.57
N GLY A 793 49.42 -0.61 -48.41
CA GLY A 793 50.41 -0.33 -49.45
C GLY A 793 51.87 -0.60 -49.08
N GLY A 794 52.12 -1.38 -48.02
CA GLY A 794 53.46 -1.86 -47.64
C GLY A 794 54.03 -2.95 -48.56
N PRO A 795 55.31 -3.36 -48.39
CA PRO A 795 55.96 -4.38 -49.22
C PRO A 795 55.28 -5.75 -49.10
N LYS A 796 55.26 -6.52 -50.20
CA LYS A 796 54.80 -7.92 -50.20
C LYS A 796 55.67 -8.73 -49.22
N TYR A 797 55.05 -9.27 -48.17
CA TYR A 797 55.73 -10.10 -47.18
C TYR A 797 55.51 -11.60 -47.47
N THR A 798 56.51 -12.41 -47.15
CA THR A 798 56.38 -13.87 -47.05
C THR A 798 56.60 -14.24 -45.58
N LEU A 799 55.59 -14.79 -44.91
CA LEU A 799 55.63 -15.06 -43.46
C LEU A 799 56.77 -16.02 -43.07
N SER A 800 57.11 -16.99 -43.92
CA SER A 800 58.19 -17.95 -43.69
C SER A 800 59.60 -17.34 -43.64
N GLN A 801 59.80 -16.12 -44.17
CA GLN A 801 61.10 -15.43 -44.14
C GLN A 801 61.32 -14.62 -42.86
N GLN A 802 60.29 -14.42 -42.03
CA GLN A 802 60.42 -13.68 -40.78
C GLN A 802 61.09 -14.55 -39.71
N PRO A 803 62.09 -14.03 -38.96
CA PRO A 803 62.90 -14.82 -38.02
C PRO A 803 62.12 -15.37 -36.81
N TRP A 804 60.89 -14.90 -36.58
CA TRP A 804 59.98 -15.35 -35.51
C TRP A 804 58.84 -16.25 -36.02
N ALA A 805 58.66 -16.39 -37.34
CA ALA A 805 57.61 -17.20 -37.98
C ALA A 805 58.17 -18.38 -38.77
N GLN A 806 59.40 -18.80 -38.49
CA GLN A 806 59.96 -20.04 -39.03
C GLN A 806 59.17 -21.26 -38.52
N PRO A 807 58.91 -22.29 -39.36
CA PRO A 807 58.09 -23.46 -38.99
C PRO A 807 58.53 -24.14 -37.69
N ALA A 808 59.84 -24.24 -37.43
CA ALA A 808 60.39 -24.81 -36.19
C ALA A 808 60.01 -23.99 -34.94
N LYS A 809 60.06 -22.66 -35.01
CA LYS A 809 59.69 -21.80 -33.87
C LYS A 809 58.18 -21.75 -33.64
N VAL A 810 57.39 -21.91 -34.70
CA VAL A 810 55.94 -22.05 -34.59
C VAL A 810 55.57 -23.39 -33.97
N ASN A 811 56.30 -24.48 -34.26
CA ASN A 811 56.18 -25.75 -33.52
C ASN A 811 56.48 -25.56 -32.03
N ASP A 812 57.60 -24.92 -31.68
CA ASP A 812 57.97 -24.67 -30.29
C ASP A 812 56.89 -23.87 -29.53
N LEU A 813 56.28 -22.88 -30.18
CA LEU A 813 55.14 -22.11 -29.66
C LEU A 813 53.91 -22.99 -29.40
N VAL A 814 53.54 -23.83 -30.37
CA VAL A 814 52.38 -24.72 -30.25
C VAL A 814 52.61 -25.80 -29.20
N ALA A 815 53.82 -26.37 -29.13
CA ALA A 815 54.20 -27.36 -28.13
C ALA A 815 54.22 -26.76 -26.72
N SER A 816 54.70 -25.52 -26.56
CA SER A 816 54.67 -24.77 -25.31
C SER A 816 53.25 -24.47 -24.85
N ALA A 817 52.38 -24.01 -25.75
CA ALA A 817 50.96 -23.78 -25.45
C ALA A 817 50.25 -25.09 -25.04
N TYR A 818 50.45 -26.18 -25.80
CA TYR A 818 49.87 -27.48 -25.49
C TYR A 818 50.35 -28.06 -24.14
N LYS A 819 51.63 -27.90 -23.82
CA LYS A 819 52.21 -28.28 -22.52
C LYS A 819 51.63 -27.45 -21.37
N THR A 820 51.38 -26.17 -21.60
CA THR A 820 50.76 -25.26 -20.62
C THR A 820 49.33 -25.70 -20.30
N ILE A 821 48.53 -26.01 -21.33
CA ILE A 821 47.18 -26.54 -21.14
C ILE A 821 47.24 -27.86 -20.35
N LYS A 822 48.09 -28.82 -20.75
CA LYS A 822 48.19 -30.13 -20.09
C LYS A 822 48.58 -30.06 -18.60
N THR A 823 49.41 -29.09 -18.22
CA THR A 823 49.91 -28.97 -16.82
C THR A 823 49.04 -28.09 -15.94
N LYS A 824 48.46 -27.02 -16.47
CA LYS A 824 47.67 -26.05 -15.69
C LYS A 824 46.18 -26.37 -15.63
N LEU A 825 45.62 -27.02 -16.66
CA LEU A 825 44.20 -27.34 -16.72
C LEU A 825 43.70 -28.20 -15.53
N PRO A 826 44.39 -29.28 -15.12
CA PRO A 826 43.92 -30.08 -13.98
C PRO A 826 43.96 -29.32 -12.65
N LEU A 827 44.91 -28.38 -12.49
CA LEU A 827 45.02 -27.55 -11.29
C LEU A 827 43.87 -26.55 -11.20
N THR A 828 43.50 -25.92 -12.32
CA THR A 828 42.35 -25.01 -12.39
C THR A 828 41.03 -25.75 -12.15
N LEU A 829 40.84 -26.94 -12.71
CA LEU A 829 39.63 -27.73 -12.45
C LEU A 829 39.53 -28.17 -10.99
N ARG A 830 40.66 -28.58 -10.38
CA ARG A 830 40.69 -28.93 -8.96
C ARG A 830 40.33 -27.74 -8.07
N SER A 831 40.88 -26.55 -8.32
CA SER A 831 40.51 -25.36 -7.55
C SER A 831 39.05 -24.97 -7.78
N MET A 832 38.53 -25.05 -9.01
CA MET A 832 37.11 -24.82 -9.29
C MET A 832 36.22 -25.77 -8.50
N SER A 833 36.53 -27.07 -8.46
CA SER A 833 35.75 -28.07 -7.69
C SER A 833 35.77 -27.85 -6.17
N LEU A 834 36.87 -27.29 -5.65
CA LEU A 834 37.05 -27.03 -4.23
C LEU A 834 36.27 -25.78 -3.76
N TYR A 835 36.19 -24.76 -4.61
CA TYR A 835 35.42 -23.55 -4.32
C TYR A 835 33.94 -23.70 -4.65
N LEU A 836 33.61 -24.27 -5.81
CA LEU A 836 32.26 -24.45 -6.33
C LEU A 836 31.80 -25.88 -6.02
N SER A 837 30.89 -26.02 -5.05
CA SER A 837 30.36 -27.33 -4.64
C SER A 837 29.45 -28.00 -5.69
N ASN A 838 28.94 -27.22 -6.66
CA ASN A 838 28.02 -27.72 -7.69
C ASN A 838 28.74 -27.91 -9.04
N LYS A 839 28.72 -29.16 -9.54
CA LYS A 839 29.29 -29.55 -10.84
C LYS A 839 28.65 -28.83 -12.03
N ASP A 840 27.36 -28.47 -11.95
CA ASP A 840 26.68 -27.74 -13.02
C ASP A 840 27.21 -26.30 -13.13
N THR A 841 27.46 -25.64 -12.00
CA THR A 841 28.03 -24.29 -11.95
C THR A 841 29.46 -24.28 -12.46
N GLU A 842 30.26 -25.30 -12.10
CA GLU A 842 31.60 -25.50 -12.64
C GLU A 842 31.58 -25.62 -14.18
N PHE A 843 30.67 -26.46 -14.71
CA PHE A 843 30.53 -26.66 -16.15
C PHE A 843 30.10 -25.37 -16.87
N ILE A 844 29.14 -24.62 -16.32
CA ILE A 844 28.68 -23.35 -16.89
C ILE A 844 29.82 -22.32 -16.96
N LEU A 845 30.67 -22.24 -15.93
CA LEU A 845 31.78 -21.29 -15.88
C LEU A 845 32.95 -21.72 -16.80
N PHE A 846 33.22 -23.02 -16.90
CA PHE A 846 34.33 -23.55 -17.72
C PHE A 846 34.01 -23.62 -19.22
N LYS A 847 32.73 -23.81 -19.60
CA LYS A 847 32.30 -23.92 -21.01
C LYS A 847 32.74 -22.72 -21.88
N PRO A 848 32.60 -21.45 -21.47
CA PRO A 848 33.13 -20.30 -22.21
C PRO A 848 34.65 -20.35 -22.40
N VAL A 849 35.41 -20.75 -21.38
CA VAL A 849 36.88 -20.88 -21.46
C VAL A 849 37.25 -21.91 -22.52
N ARG A 850 36.61 -23.08 -22.50
CA ARG A 850 36.77 -24.13 -23.52
C ARG A 850 36.47 -23.61 -24.92
N ASN A 851 35.35 -22.92 -25.10
CA ASN A 851 34.94 -22.39 -26.40
C ASN A 851 35.92 -21.33 -26.93
N ASN A 852 36.45 -20.46 -26.07
CA ASN A 852 37.43 -19.45 -26.46
C ASN A 852 38.74 -20.09 -26.91
N ILE A 853 39.26 -21.08 -26.16
CA ILE A 853 40.46 -21.84 -26.55
C ILE A 853 40.24 -22.48 -27.93
N GLN A 854 39.11 -23.17 -28.12
CA GLN A 854 38.74 -23.78 -29.40
C GLN A 854 38.71 -22.76 -30.55
N GLN A 855 38.12 -21.59 -30.35
CA GLN A 855 38.06 -20.53 -31.36
C GLN A 855 39.45 -20.00 -31.75
N VAL A 856 40.35 -19.82 -30.79
CA VAL A 856 41.72 -19.36 -31.10
C VAL A 856 42.49 -20.41 -31.88
N TYR A 857 42.42 -21.68 -31.48
CA TYR A 857 43.04 -22.77 -32.24
C TYR A 857 42.45 -22.95 -33.64
N GLN A 858 41.14 -22.69 -33.82
CA GLN A 858 40.49 -22.70 -35.12
C GLN A 858 40.96 -21.55 -36.02
N LYS A 859 41.07 -20.33 -35.48
CA LYS A 859 41.63 -19.17 -36.19
C LYS A 859 43.10 -19.40 -36.55
N PHE A 860 43.87 -20.00 -35.64
CA PHE A 860 45.27 -20.35 -35.88
C PHE A 860 45.40 -21.41 -36.98
N HIS A 861 44.56 -22.45 -36.98
CA HIS A 861 44.52 -23.43 -38.07
C HIS A 861 44.16 -22.81 -39.43
N ALA A 862 43.23 -21.85 -39.47
CA ALA A 862 42.90 -21.14 -40.70
C ALA A 862 44.09 -20.33 -41.21
N LEU A 863 44.79 -19.63 -40.31
CA LEU A 863 45.99 -18.85 -40.63
C LEU A 863 47.12 -19.75 -41.16
N LEU A 864 47.35 -20.91 -40.53
CA LEU A 864 48.34 -21.87 -41.00
C LEU A 864 48.06 -22.39 -42.42
N LYS A 865 46.78 -22.60 -42.76
CA LYS A 865 46.37 -23.05 -44.11
C LYS A 865 46.50 -21.96 -45.18
N GLU A 866 46.35 -20.69 -44.81
CA GLU A 866 46.47 -19.56 -45.74
C GLU A 866 47.93 -19.23 -46.09
N GLU A 867 48.85 -19.35 -45.13
CA GLU A 867 50.18 -18.72 -45.21
C GLU A 867 51.36 -19.69 -45.26
N PHE A 868 51.16 -21.00 -45.01
CA PHE A 868 52.22 -22.01 -44.99
C PHE A 868 52.00 -23.13 -46.01
N THR A 869 53.10 -23.71 -46.52
CA THR A 869 53.04 -24.85 -47.45
C THR A 869 52.63 -26.13 -46.70
N PRO A 870 52.09 -27.16 -47.39
CA PRO A 870 51.71 -28.42 -46.74
C PRO A 870 52.88 -29.13 -46.04
N GLU A 871 54.12 -28.94 -46.51
CA GLU A 871 55.34 -29.45 -45.87
C GLU A 871 55.66 -28.68 -44.58
N ASP A 872 55.51 -27.36 -44.58
CA ASP A 872 55.68 -26.51 -43.40
C ASP A 872 54.64 -26.84 -42.31
N ILE A 873 53.39 -27.15 -42.70
CA ILE A 873 52.32 -27.53 -41.76
C ILE A 873 52.64 -28.84 -41.04
N GLN A 874 53.28 -29.81 -41.73
CA GLN A 874 53.74 -31.04 -41.09
C GLN A 874 54.86 -30.78 -40.08
N ILE A 875 55.76 -29.84 -40.38
CA ILE A 875 56.84 -29.44 -39.46
C ILE A 875 56.29 -28.73 -38.22
N ILE A 876 55.22 -27.94 -38.36
CA ILE A 876 54.58 -27.21 -37.26
C ILE A 876 53.83 -28.15 -36.29
N ALA A 877 53.39 -29.32 -36.76
CA ALA A 877 52.77 -30.39 -35.95
C ALA A 877 51.64 -29.90 -35.03
N CYS A 878 50.74 -29.06 -35.55
CA CYS A 878 49.62 -28.52 -34.76
C CYS A 878 48.63 -29.64 -34.36
N PRO A 879 48.21 -29.73 -33.08
CA PRO A 879 47.28 -30.76 -32.63
C PRO A 879 45.92 -30.60 -33.32
N SER A 880 45.33 -31.73 -33.74
CA SER A 880 44.02 -31.73 -34.38
C SER A 880 42.92 -31.22 -33.43
N MET A 881 41.85 -30.68 -34.00
CA MET A 881 40.70 -30.18 -33.21
C MET A 881 40.08 -31.28 -32.34
N GLU A 882 40.12 -32.54 -32.77
CA GLU A 882 39.66 -33.71 -32.01
C GLU A 882 40.55 -34.00 -30.80
N GLN A 883 41.87 -33.95 -30.96
CA GLN A 883 42.83 -34.11 -29.85
C GLN A 883 42.70 -32.97 -28.84
N LEU A 884 42.43 -31.75 -29.30
CA LEU A 884 42.16 -30.60 -28.43
C LEU A 884 40.84 -30.77 -27.67
N ASN A 885 39.80 -31.27 -28.34
CA ASN A 885 38.49 -31.55 -27.73
C ASN A 885 38.56 -32.65 -26.66
N LEU A 886 39.40 -33.66 -26.86
CA LEU A 886 39.60 -34.77 -25.92
C LEU A 886 40.42 -34.33 -24.71
N LEU A 887 41.32 -33.35 -24.89
CA LEU A 887 42.07 -32.76 -23.78
C LEU A 887 41.24 -31.75 -22.97
N LEU A 888 40.31 -31.06 -23.61
CA LEU A 888 39.39 -30.09 -22.98
C LEU A 888 38.06 -30.72 -22.53
N SER A 889 37.80 -31.99 -22.86
CA SER A 889 36.68 -32.71 -22.29
C SER A 889 37.00 -33.00 -20.84
N VAL A 890 36.35 -32.25 -19.95
CA VAL A 890 36.23 -32.58 -18.53
C VAL A 890 35.78 -34.05 -18.46
N SER A 891 36.63 -34.93 -17.95
CA SER A 891 36.21 -36.30 -17.64
C SER A 891 35.02 -36.20 -16.69
N LYS A 892 33.87 -36.71 -17.11
CA LYS A 892 32.67 -36.82 -16.27
C LYS A 892 32.96 -37.57 -14.97
#